data_AF-A0A2N1PN61-F1
#
_entry.id   AF-A0A2N1PN61-F1
#
_cell.length_a   1.000
_cell.length_b   1.000
_cell.length_c   1.000
_cell.angle_alpha   90.00
_cell.angle_beta   90.00
_cell.angle_gamma   90.00
#
_symmetry.space_group_name_H-M   'P 1'
#
loop_
_entity.id
_entity.type
_entity.pdbx_description
1 polymer ?
#
loop_
_entity_poly.entity_id
_entity_poly.type
_entity_poly.pdbx_seq_one_letter_code
_entity_poly.pdbx_strand_id
1 'polypeptide(L)'
;MKPYLTLEVTFRNSSVIFATALFFSIITILTLCCGTALAQSNSANQTNQAFSGFGLGVDLNAASDTPSDAATRAATRAATDAAEGAKSPNTDISSQNSPMDHLADAGDYSIDSSMDYTFADSWALDINSDQAADLETLVAYLTARMGSDREKVRAIYRWIGANIDYDVNLLARIREGGGRNRSADETFTMRSAVCGGYANLFRRMAELAGLKAVYLSGPSLTFDGVVGHAWNAVMIDGKWRLLDATWAAGYVEDAKTENGKFIRKFTDIYFLTPAEHFIYTHFPEDPQWQLLEEKINKEQFMAYAKPSVHFFVQGFDIQGLSHQDRHVHAAEKVEFKLTGPPEAELAAALKRGEEIIKDRVFCRNLKNGDHTVTVWFPAPGTYDVIIFSKINSSPTSASSSAASSSTEDYRTILQYRVTASDGIAIDQVQSQAKIVPSPAFHQLGLDAAFLSHDTVRIWAQGRIMLEFRGPEGLSLLGQVMNMDSQGKAADEIQGASFAQGNGGTYAVHLGFPAEGDYLVNIFGKQADDPGNFQLLMQYCATSQTAPDWNSGAAFPKVYSIFAEKQCFLNSPMTGSLTPGEAMEFSVKTPGAEAVSVNVNGKWHKLEDQGDGDFSGDVIPRTGQVILYAKYPGMTDFSGLLSWECSN
;
A
#
# COMPACT_ATOMS: atom_id res chain seq x y z
N MET A 1 -48.14 -29.44 -25.29
CA MET A 1 -48.43 -30.06 -26.61
C MET A 1 -47.59 -29.34 -27.66
N LYS A 2 -47.05 -30.05 -28.67
CA LYS A 2 -46.50 -29.51 -29.94
C LYS A 2 -47.65 -29.48 -30.99
N PRO A 3 -47.61 -28.69 -32.10
CA PRO A 3 -46.70 -28.80 -33.26
C PRO A 3 -45.92 -27.48 -33.56
N TYR A 4 -44.72 -27.41 -34.15
CA TYR A 4 -44.15 -27.94 -35.41
C TYR A 4 -44.46 -27.13 -36.70
N LEU A 5 -43.38 -26.91 -37.46
CA LEU A 5 -43.16 -26.55 -38.89
C LEU A 5 -42.74 -25.10 -39.24
N THR A 6 -41.91 -24.80 -40.27
CA THR A 6 -40.77 -25.49 -40.95
C THR A 6 -40.20 -24.53 -42.03
N LEU A 7 -38.91 -24.15 -41.94
CA LEU A 7 -37.84 -24.10 -43.00
C LEU A 7 -37.99 -23.34 -44.36
N GLU A 8 -36.82 -22.88 -44.86
CA GLU A 8 -36.37 -22.57 -46.24
C GLU A 8 -36.31 -21.09 -46.71
N VAL A 9 -35.32 -20.56 -47.47
CA VAL A 9 -33.92 -20.88 -47.91
C VAL A 9 -33.43 -19.72 -48.84
N THR A 10 -32.16 -19.74 -49.31
CA THR A 10 -31.51 -18.94 -50.42
C THR A 10 -30.69 -17.73 -49.91
N PHE A 11 -29.41 -17.48 -50.27
CA PHE A 11 -28.59 -17.74 -51.49
C PHE A 11 -27.28 -18.50 -51.17
N ARG A 12 -26.92 -19.58 -51.89
CA ARG A 12 -26.20 -19.68 -53.21
C ARG A 12 -24.70 -19.31 -53.22
N ASN A 13 -23.87 -20.36 -53.05
CA ASN A 13 -22.67 -20.74 -53.83
C ASN A 13 -21.99 -19.69 -54.74
N SER A 14 -20.65 -19.58 -54.71
CA SER A 14 -19.77 -20.56 -55.36
C SER A 14 -18.33 -20.53 -54.80
N SER A 15 -17.75 -21.64 -54.32
CA SER A 15 -17.02 -22.71 -55.08
C SER A 15 -15.51 -22.37 -55.24
N VAL A 16 -14.51 -23.27 -55.10
CA VAL A 16 -14.56 -24.76 -55.07
C VAL A 16 -13.24 -25.44 -54.60
N ILE A 17 -13.35 -26.71 -54.15
CA ILE A 17 -12.30 -27.77 -53.93
C ILE A 17 -11.30 -27.51 -52.77
N PHE A 18 -10.90 -28.44 -51.88
CA PHE A 18 -11.34 -29.81 -51.48
C PHE A 18 -10.89 -30.07 -50.01
N ALA A 19 -11.53 -30.90 -49.18
CA ALA A 19 -11.48 -32.39 -49.04
C ALA A 19 -10.09 -32.98 -48.67
N THR A 20 -9.89 -33.79 -47.61
CA THR A 20 -10.81 -34.37 -46.60
C THR A 20 -9.99 -34.97 -45.41
N ALA A 21 -10.53 -34.90 -44.17
CA ALA A 21 -10.68 -35.98 -43.17
C ALA A 21 -9.61 -37.11 -43.02
N LEU A 22 -9.28 -37.69 -41.83
CA LEU A 22 -9.71 -37.52 -40.43
C LEU A 22 -8.71 -38.29 -39.50
N PHE A 23 -8.47 -37.80 -38.28
CA PHE A 23 -8.07 -38.53 -37.04
C PHE A 23 -6.76 -39.39 -36.87
N PHE A 24 -6.24 -39.23 -35.64
CA PHE A 24 -5.49 -40.17 -34.76
C PHE A 24 -3.95 -40.40 -34.85
N SER A 25 -3.31 -40.06 -33.71
CA SER A 25 -2.29 -40.83 -32.98
C SER A 25 -0.82 -40.94 -33.45
N ILE A 26 0.04 -40.18 -32.76
CA ILE A 26 1.03 -40.69 -31.76
C ILE A 26 2.15 -41.68 -32.20
N ILE A 27 3.41 -41.25 -31.97
CA ILE A 27 4.64 -42.00 -31.61
C ILE A 27 5.66 -42.48 -32.70
N THR A 28 6.89 -41.91 -32.63
CA THR A 28 8.23 -42.47 -33.00
C THR A 28 8.58 -42.69 -34.51
N ILE A 29 9.84 -42.78 -35.03
CA ILE A 29 11.21 -42.92 -34.46
C ILE A 29 12.36 -42.59 -35.48
N LEU A 30 13.60 -42.27 -35.02
CA LEU A 30 14.95 -42.45 -35.70
C LEU A 30 15.32 -41.64 -36.99
N THR A 31 16.59 -41.29 -37.36
CA THR A 31 17.93 -41.25 -36.66
C THR A 31 19.04 -40.48 -37.43
N LEU A 32 20.16 -40.19 -36.72
CA LEU A 32 21.60 -40.14 -37.14
C LEU A 32 22.03 -39.09 -38.21
N CYS A 33 23.09 -38.31 -37.99
CA CYS A 33 24.47 -38.82 -37.90
C CYS A 33 25.53 -37.86 -37.27
N CYS A 34 26.39 -38.45 -36.43
CA CYS A 34 27.84 -38.19 -36.19
C CYS A 34 28.43 -36.80 -35.81
N GLY A 35 29.29 -36.79 -34.77
CA GLY A 35 30.23 -35.70 -34.42
C GLY A 35 30.84 -35.85 -33.02
N THR A 36 32.12 -36.21 -32.91
CA THR A 36 32.80 -36.66 -31.67
C THR A 36 33.73 -35.62 -31.00
N ALA A 37 33.79 -35.55 -29.66
CA ALA A 37 35.03 -35.36 -28.87
C ALA A 37 34.85 -35.47 -27.33
N LEU A 38 35.59 -36.43 -26.72
CA LEU A 38 36.45 -36.40 -25.50
C LEU A 38 36.41 -35.16 -24.53
N ALA A 39 36.61 -35.25 -23.21
CA ALA A 39 37.00 -36.36 -22.30
C ALA A 39 36.84 -36.02 -20.77
N GLN A 40 36.83 -37.07 -19.93
CA GLN A 40 37.38 -37.17 -18.53
C GLN A 40 36.85 -36.21 -17.41
N SER A 41 36.75 -36.59 -16.11
CA SER A 41 36.99 -37.87 -15.39
C SER A 41 36.52 -37.82 -13.91
N ASN A 42 36.14 -38.98 -13.33
CA ASN A 42 36.33 -39.40 -11.91
C ASN A 42 35.68 -38.60 -10.75
N SER A 43 35.29 -39.18 -9.60
CA SER A 43 35.08 -40.60 -9.20
C SER A 43 34.40 -40.72 -7.83
N ALA A 44 33.59 -41.78 -7.63
CA ALA A 44 33.39 -42.59 -6.41
C ALA A 44 33.39 -41.92 -5.00
N ASN A 45 32.39 -42.17 -4.15
CA ASN A 45 32.28 -43.47 -3.46
C ASN A 45 30.87 -43.76 -2.90
N GLN A 46 30.45 -45.03 -3.01
CA GLN A 46 29.42 -45.66 -2.18
C GLN A 46 30.06 -46.81 -1.41
N THR A 47 29.60 -47.06 -0.17
CA THR A 47 29.70 -48.38 0.47
C THR A 47 28.45 -48.67 1.30
N ASN A 48 27.63 -49.60 0.81
CA ASN A 48 26.62 -50.29 1.61
C ASN A 48 27.29 -51.29 2.57
N GLN A 49 26.70 -51.52 3.74
CA GLN A 49 26.49 -52.88 4.26
C GLN A 49 25.14 -52.97 4.98
N ALA A 50 24.52 -54.14 4.90
CA ALA A 50 23.20 -54.44 5.47
C ALA A 50 23.31 -55.54 6.53
N PHE A 51 22.36 -55.62 7.46
CA PHE A 51 21.93 -56.89 8.05
C PHE A 51 20.47 -56.82 8.52
N SER A 52 19.91 -57.99 8.80
CA SER A 52 18.47 -58.31 8.71
C SER A 52 17.74 -58.53 10.04
N GLY A 53 16.42 -58.29 10.04
CA GLY A 53 15.49 -59.34 10.46
C GLY A 53 14.55 -59.05 11.64
N PHE A 54 13.25 -59.33 11.40
CA PHE A 54 12.11 -59.36 12.33
C PHE A 54 11.67 -58.02 12.95
N GLY A 55 10.36 -57.88 13.14
CA GLY A 55 9.71 -56.66 13.62
C GLY A 55 8.30 -56.93 14.13
N LEU A 56 7.54 -55.88 14.44
CA LEU A 56 6.10 -55.85 14.70
C LEU A 56 5.67 -54.39 14.93
N GLY A 57 4.58 -53.95 14.30
CA GLY A 57 3.80 -52.75 14.65
C GLY A 57 4.50 -51.38 14.64
N VAL A 58 4.17 -50.52 13.68
CA VAL A 58 4.45 -49.07 13.77
C VAL A 58 3.18 -48.29 13.41
N ASP A 59 2.75 -47.42 14.33
CA ASP A 59 1.68 -46.45 14.08
C ASP A 59 2.11 -45.43 13.01
N LEU A 60 1.25 -45.20 12.02
CA LEU A 60 1.44 -44.17 11.01
C LEU A 60 0.95 -42.82 11.54
N ASN A 61 1.78 -42.13 12.31
CA ASN A 61 1.69 -40.68 12.53
C ASN A 61 3.03 -40.09 12.98
N ALA A 62 3.94 -39.91 12.03
CA ALA A 62 5.12 -39.07 12.17
C ALA A 62 5.09 -38.01 11.07
N ALA A 63 4.76 -36.77 11.45
CA ALA A 63 4.86 -35.64 10.54
C ALA A 63 6.33 -35.42 10.16
N SER A 64 6.61 -35.25 8.87
CA SER A 64 7.94 -34.93 8.39
C SER A 64 8.27 -33.47 8.69
N ASP A 65 9.08 -33.25 9.73
CA ASP A 65 9.64 -31.93 10.07
C ASP A 65 10.33 -31.33 8.83
N THR A 66 9.98 -30.09 8.48
CA THR A 66 10.69 -29.37 7.41
C THR A 66 11.97 -28.71 7.96
N PRO A 67 12.94 -28.33 7.11
CA PRO A 67 14.14 -27.60 7.56
C PRO A 67 13.81 -26.29 8.30
N SER A 68 12.68 -25.65 7.97
CA SER A 68 12.14 -24.48 8.66
C SER A 68 11.80 -24.75 10.13
N ASP A 69 11.21 -25.91 10.42
CA ASP A 69 10.75 -26.29 11.77
C ASP A 69 11.94 -26.67 12.66
N ALA A 70 13.00 -27.23 12.07
CA ALA A 70 14.28 -27.43 12.75
C ALA A 70 14.97 -26.09 13.06
N ALA A 71 15.05 -25.17 12.10
CA ALA A 71 15.64 -23.84 12.30
C ALA A 71 14.87 -23.01 13.36
N THR A 72 13.53 -23.06 13.33
CA THR A 72 12.68 -22.36 14.30
C THR A 72 12.87 -22.90 15.73
N ARG A 73 13.00 -24.21 15.90
CA ARG A 73 13.33 -24.83 17.20
C ARG A 73 14.75 -24.49 17.67
N ALA A 74 15.72 -24.43 16.76
CA ALA A 74 17.09 -23.98 17.09
C ALA A 74 17.12 -22.51 17.55
N ALA A 75 16.44 -21.61 16.83
CA ALA A 75 16.34 -20.19 17.19
C ALA A 75 15.60 -19.99 18.54
N THR A 76 14.56 -20.78 18.81
CA THR A 76 13.86 -20.77 20.10
C THR A 76 14.79 -21.22 21.23
N ARG A 77 15.56 -22.29 21.03
CA ARG A 77 16.58 -22.75 22.00
C ARG A 77 17.64 -21.69 22.27
N ALA A 78 18.23 -21.11 21.23
CA ALA A 78 19.26 -20.07 21.38
C ALA A 78 18.73 -18.82 22.14
N ALA A 79 17.47 -18.44 21.93
CA ALA A 79 16.83 -17.38 22.71
C ALA A 79 16.61 -17.79 24.19
N THR A 80 16.26 -19.04 24.45
CA THR A 80 16.07 -19.58 25.81
C THR A 80 17.42 -19.67 26.55
N ASP A 81 18.46 -20.18 25.90
CA ASP A 81 19.82 -20.32 26.47
C ASP A 81 20.43 -18.92 26.74
N ALA A 82 20.13 -17.92 25.91
CA ALA A 82 20.51 -16.52 26.14
C ALA A 82 19.76 -15.87 27.32
N ALA A 83 18.52 -16.28 27.59
CA ALA A 83 17.77 -15.85 28.77
C ALA A 83 18.25 -16.56 30.05
N GLU A 84 18.61 -17.84 29.97
CA GLU A 84 19.19 -18.58 31.12
C GLU A 84 20.56 -18.02 31.52
N GLY A 85 21.38 -17.60 30.55
CA GLY A 85 22.65 -16.89 30.79
C GLY A 85 22.51 -15.52 31.49
N ALA A 86 21.29 -14.98 31.61
CA ALA A 86 20.99 -13.73 32.29
C ALA A 86 20.43 -13.91 33.73
N LYS A 87 20.46 -15.13 34.29
CA LYS A 87 20.08 -15.41 35.69
C LYS A 87 21.09 -14.81 36.69
N SER A 88 20.88 -13.54 37.02
CA SER A 88 21.52 -12.87 38.18
C SER A 88 21.04 -13.52 39.49
N PRO A 89 21.88 -13.63 40.54
CA PRO A 89 21.47 -14.25 41.80
C PRO A 89 20.32 -13.50 42.48
N ASN A 90 19.32 -14.28 42.86
CA ASN A 90 18.12 -13.96 43.63
C ASN A 90 18.25 -12.74 44.57
N THR A 91 17.67 -11.60 44.18
CA THR A 91 17.23 -10.56 45.11
C THR A 91 15.73 -10.70 45.32
N ASP A 92 15.33 -10.84 46.58
CA ASP A 92 13.98 -11.23 46.98
C ASP A 92 12.97 -10.09 46.76
N ILE A 93 12.22 -10.15 45.65
CA ILE A 93 11.06 -9.27 45.37
C ILE A 93 9.77 -10.11 45.44
N SER A 94 9.60 -10.86 46.53
CA SER A 94 8.37 -11.61 46.82
C SER A 94 7.25 -10.78 47.47
N SER A 95 7.35 -9.44 47.46
CA SER A 95 6.48 -8.55 48.25
C SER A 95 6.07 -7.23 47.58
N GLN A 96 6.03 -7.14 46.24
CA GLN A 96 5.32 -6.05 45.55
C GLN A 96 4.16 -6.61 44.71
N ASN A 97 3.04 -5.89 44.79
CA ASN A 97 1.70 -6.25 44.30
C ASN A 97 1.68 -6.86 42.89
N SER A 98 0.67 -7.70 42.65
CA SER A 98 0.39 -8.26 41.33
C SER A 98 0.18 -7.11 40.33
N PRO A 99 0.65 -7.22 39.06
CA PRO A 99 0.36 -6.22 38.03
C PRO A 99 -1.14 -5.95 37.82
N MET A 100 -2.01 -6.88 38.25
CA MET A 100 -3.47 -6.77 38.18
C MET A 100 -4.09 -5.87 39.27
N ASP A 101 -3.41 -5.57 40.38
CA ASP A 101 -4.04 -4.94 41.57
C ASP A 101 -4.44 -3.46 41.38
N HIS A 102 -4.15 -2.86 40.21
CA HIS A 102 -4.37 -1.45 39.90
C HIS A 102 -5.13 -1.18 38.57
N LEU A 103 -5.80 -2.20 38.01
CA LEU A 103 -6.70 -2.02 36.86
C LEU A 103 -8.07 -1.46 37.28
N ALA A 104 -8.14 -0.14 37.33
CA ALA A 104 -9.38 0.62 37.22
C ALA A 104 -9.13 1.89 36.40
N ASP A 105 -9.47 1.85 35.11
CA ASP A 105 -10.48 2.74 34.51
C ASP A 105 -10.60 2.41 33.02
N ALA A 106 -11.81 2.06 32.56
CA ALA A 106 -12.11 1.70 31.18
C ALA A 106 -12.53 2.97 30.41
N GLY A 107 -11.57 3.86 30.16
CA GLY A 107 -11.86 5.19 29.61
C GLY A 107 -10.76 5.86 28.78
N ASP A 108 -9.55 5.28 28.70
CA ASP A 108 -8.40 5.86 27.99
C ASP A 108 -7.88 4.89 26.91
N TYR A 109 -8.75 4.59 25.93
CA TYR A 109 -8.48 3.73 24.78
C TYR A 109 -7.84 4.48 23.60
N SER A 110 -7.49 5.76 23.79
CA SER A 110 -6.78 6.51 22.75
C SER A 110 -5.31 6.10 22.74
N ILE A 111 -4.77 5.82 21.56
CA ILE A 111 -3.32 5.94 21.37
C ILE A 111 -2.99 7.42 21.64
N ASP A 112 -2.09 7.65 22.60
CA ASP A 112 -1.80 8.94 23.26
C ASP A 112 -1.18 9.99 22.32
N SER A 113 -2.00 10.39 21.36
CA SER A 113 -1.82 11.46 20.38
C SER A 113 -2.34 12.80 20.91
N SER A 114 -2.86 12.79 22.15
CA SER A 114 -3.38 13.98 22.83
C SER A 114 -2.31 14.73 23.63
N MET A 115 -1.24 14.05 24.06
CA MET A 115 -0.11 14.67 24.75
C MET A 115 0.94 15.21 23.77
N ASP A 116 1.29 16.49 23.96
CA ASP A 116 2.38 17.13 23.23
C ASP A 116 3.74 16.77 23.85
N TYR A 117 4.45 15.86 23.19
CA TYR A 117 5.80 15.45 23.56
C TYR A 117 6.93 16.31 22.95
N THR A 118 6.60 17.37 22.19
CA THR A 118 7.59 18.18 21.43
C THR A 118 8.74 18.69 22.30
N PHE A 119 8.46 19.09 23.54
CA PHE A 119 9.50 19.55 24.46
C PHE A 119 10.45 18.41 24.90
N ALA A 120 9.90 17.29 25.35
CA ALA A 120 10.68 16.13 25.77
C ALA A 120 11.53 15.57 24.62
N ASP A 121 10.98 15.57 23.40
CA ASP A 121 11.67 15.11 22.20
C ASP A 121 12.79 16.06 21.78
N SER A 122 12.52 17.36 21.74
CA SER A 122 13.55 18.36 21.40
C SER A 122 14.70 18.33 22.41
N TRP A 123 14.38 18.19 23.70
CA TRP A 123 15.37 18.07 24.77
C TRP A 123 16.20 16.77 24.68
N ALA A 124 15.57 15.67 24.27
CA ALA A 124 16.25 14.40 24.07
C ALA A 124 17.13 14.34 22.79
N LEU A 125 16.93 15.26 21.84
CA LEU A 125 17.72 15.35 20.61
C LEU A 125 18.83 16.40 20.70
N ASP A 126 18.69 17.43 21.54
CA ASP A 126 19.69 18.49 21.77
C ASP A 126 20.68 18.11 22.87
N ILE A 127 21.49 17.07 22.62
CA ILE A 127 22.47 16.52 23.57
C ILE A 127 23.89 16.57 23.02
N ASN A 128 24.82 17.10 23.81
CA ASN A 128 26.25 17.17 23.51
C ASN A 128 27.08 16.05 24.17
N SER A 129 28.39 16.00 23.84
CA SER A 129 29.32 14.98 24.35
C SER A 129 29.42 14.93 25.87
N ASP A 130 29.38 16.09 26.52
CA ASP A 130 29.63 16.21 27.97
C ASP A 130 28.41 15.74 28.76
N GLN A 131 27.22 16.03 28.24
CA GLN A 131 25.93 15.53 28.74
C GLN A 131 25.77 14.02 28.50
N ALA A 132 26.51 13.44 27.55
CA ALA A 132 26.48 12.02 27.20
C ALA A 132 27.78 11.27 27.58
N ALA A 133 28.53 11.80 28.56
CA ALA A 133 29.81 11.25 29.01
C ALA A 133 29.68 9.87 29.69
N ASP A 134 28.68 9.72 30.56
CA ASP A 134 28.26 8.47 31.18
C ASP A 134 26.73 8.38 31.27
N LEU A 135 26.22 7.21 31.65
CA LEU A 135 24.79 6.91 31.61
C LEU A 135 24.00 7.66 32.70
N GLU A 136 24.59 7.77 33.89
CA GLU A 136 24.07 8.52 35.03
C GLU A 136 23.90 10.02 34.69
N THR A 137 24.93 10.64 34.11
CA THR A 137 24.94 12.05 33.66
C THR A 137 23.90 12.28 32.58
N LEU A 138 23.81 11.38 31.59
CA LEU A 138 22.82 11.46 30.51
C LEU A 138 21.39 11.40 31.06
N VAL A 139 21.10 10.44 31.94
CA VAL A 139 19.74 10.27 32.49
C VAL A 139 19.36 11.46 33.36
N ALA A 140 20.29 11.95 34.19
CA ALA A 140 20.08 13.16 34.97
C ALA A 140 19.76 14.37 34.05
N TYR A 141 20.49 14.55 32.94
CA TYR A 141 20.21 15.62 31.99
C TYR A 141 18.86 15.46 31.26
N LEU A 142 18.58 14.28 30.71
CA LEU A 142 17.32 13.97 30.00
C LEU A 142 16.10 14.23 30.87
N THR A 143 16.18 13.92 32.16
CA THR A 143 15.03 13.98 33.08
C THR A 143 14.92 15.28 33.88
N ALA A 144 15.98 16.11 33.93
CA ALA A 144 16.04 17.34 34.75
C ALA A 144 14.93 18.37 34.48
N ARG A 145 14.32 18.36 33.29
CA ARG A 145 13.24 19.29 32.90
C ARG A 145 11.88 18.62 32.68
N MET A 146 11.77 17.33 32.97
CA MET A 146 10.53 16.57 32.75
C MET A 146 9.65 16.67 34.01
N GLY A 147 8.42 17.18 33.85
CA GLY A 147 7.50 17.43 34.98
C GLY A 147 6.82 16.16 35.50
N SER A 148 6.76 15.12 34.67
CA SER A 148 6.07 13.85 34.93
C SER A 148 6.95 12.63 34.62
N ASP A 149 6.61 11.48 35.21
CA ASP A 149 7.28 10.21 34.91
C ASP A 149 7.08 9.80 33.44
N ARG A 150 5.94 10.16 32.85
CA ARG A 150 5.63 9.96 31.42
C ARG A 150 6.58 10.73 30.50
N GLU A 151 6.85 12.00 30.80
CA GLU A 151 7.83 12.82 30.05
C GLU A 151 9.27 12.30 30.24
N LYS A 152 9.64 11.80 31.42
CA LYS A 152 10.95 11.14 31.63
C LYS A 152 11.09 9.90 30.75
N VAL A 153 10.06 9.05 30.73
CA VAL A 153 10.00 7.86 29.86
C VAL A 153 10.09 8.26 28.39
N ARG A 154 9.40 9.33 27.99
CA ARG A 154 9.48 9.88 26.63
C ARG A 154 10.90 10.30 26.26
N ALA A 155 11.54 11.14 27.08
CA ALA A 155 12.89 11.64 26.79
C ALA A 155 13.92 10.49 26.67
N ILE A 156 13.86 9.50 27.57
CA ILE A 156 14.70 8.30 27.52
C ILE A 156 14.45 7.49 26.24
N TYR A 157 13.18 7.20 25.94
CA TYR A 157 12.77 6.44 24.76
C TYR A 157 13.19 7.13 23.45
N ARG A 158 12.95 8.43 23.34
CA ARG A 158 13.30 9.24 22.16
C ARG A 158 14.81 9.27 21.94
N TRP A 159 15.59 9.44 23.02
CA TRP A 159 17.05 9.44 22.96
C TRP A 159 17.59 8.08 22.47
N ILE A 160 17.10 6.97 23.01
CA ILE A 160 17.50 5.61 22.58
C ILE A 160 17.19 5.41 21.09
N GLY A 161 15.96 5.75 20.66
CA GLY A 161 15.52 5.64 19.27
C GLY A 161 16.28 6.53 18.29
N ALA A 162 16.96 7.58 18.77
CA ALA A 162 17.84 8.45 17.98
C ALA A 162 19.31 8.02 17.99
N ASN A 163 19.82 7.43 19.08
CA ASN A 163 21.26 7.27 19.33
C ASN A 163 21.79 5.83 19.30
N ILE A 164 20.93 4.80 19.27
CA ILE A 164 21.36 3.39 19.22
C ILE A 164 21.06 2.80 17.85
N ASP A 165 22.06 2.24 17.15
CA ASP A 165 21.91 1.52 15.87
C ASP A 165 21.63 0.03 16.07
N TYR A 166 20.79 -0.56 15.21
CA TYR A 166 20.52 -2.00 15.27
C TYR A 166 21.68 -2.81 14.64
N ASP A 167 22.33 -3.66 15.44
CA ASP A 167 23.52 -4.42 15.05
C ASP A 167 23.16 -5.75 14.36
N VAL A 168 22.95 -5.69 13.03
CA VAL A 168 22.65 -6.85 12.19
C VAL A 168 23.77 -7.91 12.24
N ASN A 169 25.04 -7.48 12.36
CA ASN A 169 26.19 -8.38 12.46
C ASN A 169 26.24 -9.12 13.80
N LEU A 170 25.87 -8.45 14.90
CA LEU A 170 25.69 -9.10 16.19
C LEU A 170 24.50 -10.07 16.17
N LEU A 171 23.39 -9.70 15.52
CA LEU A 171 22.24 -10.60 15.37
C LEU A 171 22.63 -11.89 14.62
N ALA A 172 23.41 -11.80 13.54
CA ALA A 172 23.93 -12.96 12.82
C ALA A 172 24.78 -13.85 13.74
N ARG A 173 25.78 -13.28 14.43
CA ARG A 173 26.64 -14.04 15.37
C ARG A 173 25.84 -14.67 16.52
N ILE A 174 24.80 -14.03 17.03
CA ILE A 174 23.91 -14.60 18.07
C ILE A 174 23.15 -15.80 17.50
N ARG A 175 22.60 -15.70 16.28
CA ARG A 175 21.91 -16.81 15.60
C ARG A 175 22.83 -18.01 15.32
N GLU A 176 24.11 -17.76 15.10
CA GLU A 176 25.16 -18.77 14.95
C GLU A 176 25.69 -19.34 16.29
N GLY A 177 25.20 -18.83 17.43
CA GLY A 177 25.65 -19.24 18.78
C GLY A 177 27.00 -18.67 19.23
N GLY A 178 27.59 -17.75 18.46
CA GLY A 178 28.89 -17.12 18.73
C GLY A 178 28.82 -15.72 19.37
N GLY A 179 27.63 -15.21 19.70
CA GLY A 179 27.42 -13.89 20.28
C GLY A 179 26.47 -13.88 21.48
N ARG A 180 26.42 -12.76 22.20
CA ARG A 180 25.45 -12.50 23.28
C ARG A 180 24.81 -11.12 23.17
N ASN A 181 23.68 -10.92 23.85
CA ASN A 181 23.13 -9.59 24.08
C ASN A 181 24.13 -8.69 24.82
N ARG A 182 24.14 -7.40 24.46
CA ARG A 182 24.90 -6.35 25.15
C ARG A 182 24.20 -5.95 26.44
N SER A 183 24.99 -5.58 27.46
CA SER A 183 24.50 -4.90 28.65
C SER A 183 24.04 -3.47 28.32
N ALA A 184 23.46 -2.77 29.29
CA ALA A 184 23.12 -1.35 29.14
C ALA A 184 24.38 -0.51 28.84
N ASP A 185 25.45 -0.69 29.62
CA ASP A 185 26.69 0.10 29.49
C ASP A 185 27.43 -0.19 28.18
N GLU A 186 27.41 -1.45 27.71
CA GLU A 186 27.95 -1.82 26.39
C GLU A 186 27.11 -1.21 25.26
N THR A 187 25.78 -1.23 25.37
CA THR A 187 24.87 -0.65 24.36
C THR A 187 25.03 0.87 24.30
N PHE A 188 25.13 1.53 25.46
CA PHE A 188 25.46 2.95 25.58
C PHE A 188 26.81 3.22 24.92
N THR A 189 27.90 2.58 25.36
CA THR A 189 29.27 2.86 24.89
C THR A 189 29.44 2.60 23.40
N MET A 190 28.88 1.50 22.88
CA MET A 190 29.00 1.15 21.46
C MET A 190 27.98 1.87 20.57
N ARG A 191 27.01 2.59 21.16
CA ARG A 191 25.86 3.22 20.46
C ARG A 191 25.13 2.25 19.51
N SER A 192 25.14 0.96 19.82
CA SER A 192 24.59 -0.09 18.95
C SER A 192 24.27 -1.37 19.71
N ALA A 193 23.19 -2.08 19.35
CA ALA A 193 22.81 -3.38 19.92
C ALA A 193 21.77 -4.13 19.06
N VAL A 194 21.41 -5.35 19.47
CA VAL A 194 20.14 -5.99 19.11
C VAL A 194 19.08 -5.70 20.18
N CYS A 195 17.82 -6.12 19.97
CA CYS A 195 16.68 -5.81 20.84
C CYS A 195 16.94 -5.97 22.36
N GLY A 196 17.60 -7.05 22.79
CA GLY A 196 17.94 -7.25 24.20
C GLY A 196 18.84 -6.15 24.80
N GLY A 197 19.70 -5.52 24.01
CA GLY A 197 20.51 -4.38 24.44
C GLY A 197 19.70 -3.08 24.54
N TYR A 198 18.78 -2.83 23.60
CA TYR A 198 17.81 -1.71 23.70
C TYR A 198 16.95 -1.83 24.96
N ALA A 199 16.38 -3.01 25.21
CA ALA A 199 15.51 -3.25 26.35
C ALA A 199 16.26 -3.21 27.70
N ASN A 200 17.53 -3.62 27.73
CA ASN A 200 18.41 -3.46 28.89
C ASN A 200 18.78 -1.99 29.14
N LEU A 201 19.12 -1.24 28.09
CA LEU A 201 19.47 0.16 28.19
C LEU A 201 18.28 1.01 28.66
N PHE A 202 17.08 0.82 28.06
CA PHE A 202 15.87 1.49 28.51
C PHE A 202 15.59 1.22 29.99
N ARG A 203 15.62 -0.05 30.41
CA ARG A 203 15.41 -0.42 31.82
C ARG A 203 16.42 0.28 32.74
N ARG A 204 17.71 0.24 32.42
CA ARG A 204 18.76 0.88 33.24
C ARG A 204 18.58 2.40 33.31
N MET A 205 18.21 3.05 32.20
CA MET A 205 17.94 4.48 32.18
C MET A 205 16.69 4.84 32.98
N ALA A 206 15.65 4.02 32.93
CA ALA A 206 14.45 4.19 33.74
C ALA A 206 14.75 4.02 35.24
N GLU A 207 15.50 2.98 35.63
CA GLU A 207 15.97 2.78 37.02
C GLU A 207 16.75 3.99 37.54
N LEU A 208 17.66 4.55 36.73
CA LEU A 208 18.43 5.75 37.06
C LEU A 208 17.55 7.01 37.20
N ALA A 209 16.43 7.08 36.48
CA ALA A 209 15.43 8.14 36.59
C ALA A 209 14.47 7.97 37.79
N GLY A 210 14.63 6.92 38.60
CA GLY A 210 13.75 6.57 39.72
C GLY A 210 12.45 5.87 39.30
N LEU A 211 12.36 5.41 38.04
CA LEU A 211 11.19 4.75 37.48
C LEU A 211 11.29 3.23 37.64
N LYS A 212 10.15 2.54 37.75
CA LYS A 212 10.10 1.06 37.71
C LYS A 212 9.93 0.60 36.27
N ALA A 213 10.92 -0.14 35.74
CA ALA A 213 10.85 -0.76 34.43
C ALA A 213 11.26 -2.23 34.49
N VAL A 214 10.68 -3.04 33.61
CA VAL A 214 10.89 -4.50 33.52
C VAL A 214 11.38 -4.83 32.11
N TYR A 215 12.34 -5.74 32.02
CA TYR A 215 12.77 -6.34 30.76
C TYR A 215 11.82 -7.49 30.42
N LEU A 216 11.28 -7.50 29.21
CA LEU A 216 10.38 -8.54 28.71
C LEU A 216 10.98 -9.19 27.45
N SER A 217 10.68 -10.47 27.27
CA SER A 217 11.01 -11.20 26.04
C SER A 217 9.91 -12.19 25.68
N GLY A 218 9.94 -12.62 24.41
CA GLY A 218 9.09 -13.69 23.91
C GLY A 218 8.96 -13.70 22.38
N PRO A 219 8.13 -14.60 21.83
CA PRO A 219 7.85 -14.62 20.41
C PRO A 219 7.13 -13.33 19.96
N SER A 220 7.55 -12.79 18.82
CA SER A 220 6.94 -11.63 18.18
C SER A 220 6.71 -11.87 16.68
N LEU A 221 5.64 -11.32 16.14
CA LEU A 221 5.20 -11.52 14.75
C LEU A 221 5.71 -10.40 13.83
N THR A 222 6.66 -10.72 12.95
CA THR A 222 7.16 -9.82 11.90
C THR A 222 6.55 -10.18 10.54
N PHE A 223 6.88 -9.43 9.47
CA PHE A 223 6.41 -9.76 8.11
C PHE A 223 7.07 -11.01 7.53
N ASP A 224 8.20 -11.43 8.09
CA ASP A 224 8.99 -12.58 7.68
C ASP A 224 8.76 -13.83 8.53
N GLY A 225 7.99 -13.72 9.62
CA GLY A 225 7.61 -14.85 10.47
C GLY A 225 7.64 -14.54 11.96
N VAL A 226 7.81 -15.59 12.78
CA VAL A 226 7.98 -15.47 14.22
C VAL A 226 9.46 -15.24 14.53
N VAL A 227 9.78 -14.24 15.34
CA VAL A 227 11.14 -14.01 15.87
C VAL A 227 11.11 -14.01 17.40
N GLY A 228 12.22 -14.37 18.05
CA GLY A 228 12.44 -14.01 19.44
C GLY A 228 12.77 -12.51 19.53
N HIS A 229 12.10 -11.80 20.44
CA HIS A 229 12.26 -10.35 20.60
C HIS A 229 12.30 -9.94 22.08
N ALA A 230 12.70 -8.71 22.35
CA ALA A 230 12.79 -8.15 23.70
C ALA A 230 12.37 -6.67 23.73
N TRP A 231 11.62 -6.31 24.75
CA TRP A 231 10.97 -4.99 24.92
C TRP A 231 10.82 -4.68 26.43
N ASN A 232 10.02 -3.67 26.79
CA ASN A 232 9.84 -3.29 28.20
C ASN A 232 8.38 -3.10 28.61
N ALA A 233 8.14 -3.28 29.91
CA ALA A 233 7.04 -2.63 30.62
C ALA A 233 7.59 -1.57 31.58
N VAL A 234 6.84 -0.49 31.79
CA VAL A 234 7.20 0.62 32.69
C VAL A 234 5.99 1.06 33.51
N MET A 235 6.20 1.39 34.78
CA MET A 235 5.16 1.89 35.68
C MET A 235 5.04 3.41 35.52
N ILE A 236 3.86 3.89 35.13
CA ILE A 236 3.53 5.31 34.98
C ILE A 236 2.18 5.54 35.65
N ASP A 237 2.08 6.54 36.54
CA ASP A 237 0.83 6.91 37.24
C ASP A 237 0.14 5.72 37.96
N GLY A 238 0.93 4.78 38.47
CA GLY A 238 0.46 3.57 39.16
C GLY A 238 -0.04 2.44 38.24
N LYS A 239 0.06 2.60 36.90
CA LYS A 239 -0.32 1.59 35.91
C LYS A 239 0.90 1.13 35.11
N TRP A 240 1.00 -0.17 34.84
CA TRP A 240 1.99 -0.69 33.90
C TRP A 240 1.60 -0.32 32.46
N ARG A 241 2.60 -0.01 31.63
CA ARG A 241 2.50 0.35 30.21
C ARG A 241 3.58 -0.37 29.40
N LEU A 242 3.28 -0.78 28.17
CA LEU A 242 4.20 -1.50 27.29
C LEU A 242 4.87 -0.54 26.29
N LEU A 243 6.13 -0.80 25.95
CA LEU A 243 6.85 -0.09 24.90
C LEU A 243 7.95 -0.95 24.28
N ASP A 244 8.32 -0.66 23.04
CA ASP A 244 9.52 -1.21 22.40
C ASP A 244 10.36 -0.10 21.74
N ALA A 245 11.50 0.22 22.37
CA ALA A 245 12.47 1.18 21.82
C ALA A 245 13.22 0.66 20.58
N THR A 246 13.17 -0.64 20.30
CA THR A 246 13.87 -1.29 19.17
C THR A 246 13.13 -1.03 17.86
N TRP A 247 11.89 -1.49 17.73
CA TRP A 247 11.07 -1.26 16.52
C TRP A 247 10.67 0.21 16.38
N ALA A 248 10.71 0.98 17.46
CA ALA A 248 10.61 2.44 17.40
C ALA A 248 11.80 3.13 16.73
N ALA A 249 13.02 2.59 16.82
CA ALA A 249 14.22 3.21 16.27
C ALA A 249 14.26 3.15 14.73
N GLY A 250 13.63 2.13 14.13
CA GLY A 250 13.61 1.91 12.70
C GLY A 250 13.40 0.44 12.33
N TYR A 251 13.90 0.06 11.15
CA TYR A 251 13.74 -1.28 10.59
C TYR A 251 15.03 -1.76 9.91
N VAL A 252 15.10 -3.03 9.54
CA VAL A 252 16.24 -3.60 8.80
C VAL A 252 15.79 -3.94 7.39
N GLU A 253 16.41 -3.30 6.39
CA GLU A 253 16.27 -3.68 4.98
C GLU A 253 17.06 -4.96 4.71
N ASP A 254 16.55 -5.83 3.84
CA ASP A 254 17.16 -7.11 3.46
C ASP A 254 17.59 -8.01 4.63
N ALA A 255 16.81 -8.02 5.72
CA ALA A 255 17.08 -8.70 6.99
C ALA A 255 17.27 -10.25 6.92
N LYS A 256 17.02 -10.85 5.75
CA LYS A 256 17.28 -12.27 5.43
C LYS A 256 18.66 -12.51 4.80
N THR A 257 19.38 -11.46 4.44
CA THR A 257 20.65 -11.53 3.70
C THR A 257 21.82 -11.04 4.55
N GLU A 258 23.03 -11.41 4.15
CA GLU A 258 24.28 -10.88 4.71
C GLU A 258 24.47 -9.36 4.50
N ASN A 259 23.72 -8.76 3.59
CA ASN A 259 23.74 -7.32 3.31
C ASN A 259 22.73 -6.51 4.15
N GLY A 260 22.03 -7.16 5.09
CA GLY A 260 20.96 -6.55 5.87
C GLY A 260 21.39 -5.25 6.57
N LYS A 261 20.66 -4.16 6.32
CA LYS A 261 21.05 -2.80 6.73
C LYS A 261 20.01 -2.18 7.65
N PHE A 262 20.43 -1.70 8.82
CA PHE A 262 19.56 -0.90 9.67
C PHE A 262 19.28 0.48 9.05
N ILE A 263 17.99 0.82 8.94
CA ILE A 263 17.49 2.13 8.55
C ILE A 263 16.82 2.76 9.76
N ARG A 264 17.46 3.80 10.32
CA ARG A 264 16.87 4.61 11.39
C ARG A 264 15.69 5.41 10.81
N LYS A 265 14.49 5.11 11.28
CA LYS A 265 13.24 5.80 10.92
C LYS A 265 12.33 5.78 12.13
N PHE A 266 12.53 6.76 13.01
CA PHE A 266 11.89 6.78 14.32
C PHE A 266 10.36 6.81 14.19
N THR A 267 9.66 6.07 15.06
CA THR A 267 8.19 6.00 15.08
C THR A 267 7.62 5.89 16.50
N ASP A 268 6.53 6.61 16.72
CA ASP A 268 5.87 6.71 18.03
C ASP A 268 4.88 5.58 18.32
N ILE A 269 4.54 4.75 17.33
CA ILE A 269 3.51 3.72 17.46
C ILE A 269 3.81 2.68 18.55
N TYR A 270 5.08 2.50 18.93
CA TYR A 270 5.54 1.59 19.99
C TYR A 270 5.77 2.28 21.35
N PHE A 271 5.35 3.53 21.51
CA PHE A 271 5.46 4.29 22.76
C PHE A 271 4.18 4.16 23.58
N LEU A 272 4.26 3.50 24.75
CA LEU A 272 3.14 3.32 25.68
C LEU A 272 1.89 2.69 25.01
N THR A 273 2.10 1.85 24.00
CA THR A 273 1.04 1.23 23.20
C THR A 273 0.07 0.45 24.09
N PRO A 274 -1.26 0.59 23.87
CA PRO A 274 -2.26 -0.20 24.59
C PRO A 274 -2.01 -1.70 24.44
N ALA A 275 -2.24 -2.46 25.51
CA ALA A 275 -1.90 -3.89 25.58
C ALA A 275 -2.70 -4.73 24.57
N GLU A 276 -3.97 -4.38 24.40
CA GLU A 276 -4.93 -4.88 23.42
C GLU A 276 -4.47 -4.69 21.97
N HIS A 277 -3.60 -3.71 21.69
CA HIS A 277 -2.99 -3.51 20.37
C HIS A 277 -1.62 -4.19 20.28
N PHE A 278 -0.83 -4.12 21.37
CA PHE A 278 0.54 -4.63 21.43
C PHE A 278 0.60 -6.17 21.32
N ILE A 279 -0.38 -6.87 21.92
CA ILE A 279 -0.45 -8.35 21.96
C ILE A 279 -0.49 -9.00 20.57
N TYR A 280 -1.03 -8.33 19.54
CA TYR A 280 -1.06 -8.84 18.17
C TYR A 280 0.33 -8.94 17.51
N THR A 281 1.35 -8.34 18.11
CA THR A 281 2.72 -8.38 17.61
C THR A 281 3.72 -8.92 18.63
N HIS A 282 3.47 -8.76 19.94
CA HIS A 282 4.39 -9.14 21.01
C HIS A 282 3.70 -10.04 22.04
N PHE A 283 4.12 -11.30 22.13
CA PHE A 283 3.61 -12.24 23.14
C PHE A 283 4.68 -12.51 24.20
N PRO A 284 4.50 -12.06 25.46
CA PRO A 284 5.49 -12.26 26.52
C PRO A 284 5.59 -13.72 26.96
N GLU A 285 6.79 -14.15 27.34
CA GLU A 285 7.03 -15.49 27.92
C GLU A 285 6.24 -15.72 29.23
N ASP A 286 6.12 -14.69 30.06
CA ASP A 286 5.32 -14.70 31.28
C ASP A 286 3.95 -14.05 31.01
N PRO A 287 2.84 -14.81 31.10
CA PRO A 287 1.49 -14.32 30.81
C PRO A 287 1.01 -13.16 31.69
N GLN A 288 1.65 -12.84 32.83
CA GLN A 288 1.26 -11.66 33.61
C GLN A 288 1.53 -10.35 32.85
N TRP A 289 2.54 -10.33 31.98
CA TRP A 289 2.95 -9.14 31.23
C TRP A 289 2.18 -8.92 29.93
N GLN A 290 1.15 -9.72 29.65
CA GLN A 290 0.18 -9.40 28.59
C GLN A 290 -0.61 -8.13 28.96
N LEU A 291 -0.80 -7.83 30.25
CA LEU A 291 -1.60 -6.72 30.77
C LEU A 291 -3.06 -6.66 30.27
N LEU A 292 -3.56 -7.77 29.71
CA LEU A 292 -4.96 -7.96 29.31
C LEU A 292 -5.81 -8.44 30.48
N GLU A 293 -7.08 -8.04 30.48
CA GLU A 293 -8.11 -8.61 31.34
C GLU A 293 -8.33 -10.11 31.02
N GLU A 294 -8.58 -10.43 29.75
CA GLU A 294 -8.60 -11.80 29.24
C GLU A 294 -7.28 -12.12 28.52
N LYS A 295 -6.48 -13.00 29.14
CA LYS A 295 -5.18 -13.43 28.59
C LYS A 295 -5.36 -14.45 27.48
N ILE A 296 -4.60 -14.29 26.41
CA ILE A 296 -4.57 -15.26 25.29
C ILE A 296 -3.43 -16.28 25.49
N ASN A 297 -3.60 -17.47 24.94
CA ASN A 297 -2.54 -18.47 24.87
C ASN A 297 -1.68 -18.32 23.60
N LYS A 298 -0.60 -19.10 23.53
CA LYS A 298 0.35 -19.04 22.42
C LYS A 298 -0.27 -19.52 21.11
N GLU A 299 -1.20 -20.47 21.17
CA GLU A 299 -1.90 -21.03 20.03
C GLU A 299 -2.81 -19.99 19.38
N GLN A 300 -3.56 -19.20 20.18
CA GLN A 300 -4.37 -18.06 19.75
C GLN A 300 -3.50 -16.97 19.12
N PHE A 301 -2.42 -16.56 19.80
CA PHE A 301 -1.46 -15.60 19.24
C PHE A 301 -0.87 -16.07 17.89
N MET A 302 -0.62 -17.36 17.74
CA MET A 302 -0.16 -17.97 16.48
C MET A 302 -1.27 -18.22 15.46
N ALA A 303 -2.54 -18.05 15.81
CA ALA A 303 -3.68 -18.20 14.90
C ALA A 303 -4.11 -16.84 14.33
N TYR A 304 -4.11 -15.79 15.15
CA TYR A 304 -4.70 -14.50 14.79
C TYR A 304 -4.10 -13.86 13.54
N ALA A 305 -4.98 -13.18 12.80
CA ALA A 305 -4.63 -12.20 11.79
C ALA A 305 -3.63 -11.20 12.38
N LYS A 306 -2.77 -10.69 11.52
CA LYS A 306 -1.60 -9.92 11.96
C LYS A 306 -1.77 -8.43 11.60
N PRO A 307 -2.56 -7.66 12.38
CA PRO A 307 -2.56 -6.23 12.25
C PRO A 307 -1.19 -5.68 12.65
N SER A 308 -0.70 -4.66 11.95
CA SER A 308 0.40 -3.84 12.47
C SER A 308 -0.17 -2.81 13.44
N VAL A 309 0.68 -2.18 14.26
CA VAL A 309 0.18 -1.10 15.15
C VAL A 309 -0.43 0.06 14.34
N HIS A 310 -0.04 0.27 13.07
CA HIS A 310 -0.66 1.27 12.21
C HIS A 310 -2.15 0.99 11.96
N PHE A 311 -2.61 -0.27 11.99
CA PHE A 311 -4.03 -0.62 11.87
C PHE A 311 -4.86 0.10 12.97
N PHE A 312 -4.40 -0.01 14.21
CA PHE A 312 -5.06 0.61 15.37
C PHE A 312 -4.84 2.14 15.42
N VAL A 313 -3.64 2.63 15.09
CA VAL A 313 -3.35 4.08 14.99
C VAL A 313 -4.24 4.76 13.94
N GLN A 314 -4.54 4.06 12.85
CA GLN A 314 -5.42 4.52 11.78
C GLN A 314 -6.90 4.20 12.07
N GLY A 315 -7.28 3.78 13.28
CA GLY A 315 -8.68 3.63 13.68
C GLY A 315 -9.45 2.49 13.00
N PHE A 316 -8.77 1.47 12.47
CA PHE A 316 -9.44 0.25 12.00
C PHE A 316 -9.86 -0.64 13.18
N ASP A 317 -11.04 -1.26 13.07
CA ASP A 317 -11.58 -2.17 14.06
C ASP A 317 -11.20 -3.63 13.76
N ILE A 318 -10.58 -4.27 14.75
CA ILE A 318 -10.17 -5.67 14.70
C ILE A 318 -11.37 -6.65 14.68
N GLN A 319 -12.51 -6.25 15.26
CA GLN A 319 -13.75 -7.00 15.21
C GLN A 319 -14.47 -6.84 13.85
N GLY A 320 -14.15 -5.78 13.10
CA GLY A 320 -14.60 -5.56 11.72
C GLY A 320 -13.91 -6.44 10.66
N LEU A 321 -12.95 -7.29 11.04
CA LEU A 321 -12.27 -8.18 10.10
C LEU A 321 -13.12 -9.42 9.75
N SER A 322 -13.35 -9.67 8.45
CA SER A 322 -14.03 -10.91 8.01
C SER A 322 -13.21 -12.19 8.22
N HIS A 323 -11.90 -12.06 8.43
CA HIS A 323 -10.99 -13.18 8.69
C HIS A 323 -10.11 -12.82 9.89
N GLN A 324 -10.39 -13.41 11.05
CA GLN A 324 -9.58 -13.20 12.25
C GLN A 324 -8.37 -14.14 12.35
N ASP A 325 -8.20 -15.08 11.41
CA ASP A 325 -7.03 -15.97 11.32
C ASP A 325 -6.01 -15.47 10.29
N ARG A 326 -4.71 -15.52 10.60
CA ARG A 326 -3.65 -15.16 9.63
C ARG A 326 -3.54 -16.15 8.48
N HIS A 327 -3.97 -17.40 8.67
CA HIS A 327 -3.91 -18.45 7.67
C HIS A 327 -5.31 -18.69 7.11
N VAL A 328 -5.54 -18.25 5.88
CA VAL A 328 -6.85 -18.34 5.21
C VAL A 328 -6.80 -19.43 4.14
N HIS A 329 -7.88 -20.19 4.02
CA HIS A 329 -8.07 -21.15 2.93
C HIS A 329 -9.06 -20.58 1.92
N ALA A 330 -8.70 -20.67 0.64
CA ALA A 330 -9.50 -20.16 -0.47
C ALA A 330 -9.47 -21.14 -1.64
N ALA A 331 -10.43 -21.01 -2.56
CA ALA A 331 -10.36 -21.66 -3.87
C ALA A 331 -9.54 -20.77 -4.83
N GLU A 332 -10.16 -20.26 -5.89
CA GLU A 332 -9.56 -19.33 -6.85
C GLU A 332 -9.66 -17.85 -6.42
N LYS A 333 -10.45 -17.54 -5.39
CA LYS A 333 -10.72 -16.17 -4.91
C LYS A 333 -10.95 -16.09 -3.40
N VAL A 334 -10.59 -14.96 -2.78
CA VAL A 334 -10.96 -14.56 -1.40
C VAL A 334 -11.37 -13.09 -1.35
N GLU A 335 -12.22 -12.70 -0.38
CA GLU A 335 -12.58 -11.31 -0.10
C GLU A 335 -12.37 -11.01 1.38
N PHE A 336 -11.37 -10.20 1.69
CA PHE A 336 -11.18 -9.62 3.02
C PHE A 336 -12.11 -8.43 3.18
N LYS A 337 -12.75 -8.30 4.34
CA LYS A 337 -13.51 -7.12 4.76
C LYS A 337 -12.88 -6.57 6.02
N LEU A 338 -12.91 -5.25 6.14
CA LEU A 338 -12.33 -4.48 7.23
C LEU A 338 -13.29 -3.32 7.52
N THR A 339 -13.42 -2.92 8.78
CA THR A 339 -14.14 -1.69 9.16
C THR A 339 -13.15 -0.69 9.74
N GLY A 340 -13.24 0.58 9.36
CA GLY A 340 -12.29 1.65 9.72
C GLY A 340 -12.76 3.03 9.22
N PRO A 341 -11.85 4.01 9.08
CA PRO A 341 -12.23 5.37 8.67
C PRO A 341 -12.71 5.42 7.21
N PRO A 342 -13.89 6.00 6.90
CA PRO A 342 -14.40 6.11 5.53
C PRO A 342 -13.43 6.75 4.52
N GLU A 343 -12.55 7.64 4.98
CA GLU A 343 -11.53 8.35 4.22
C GLU A 343 -10.25 7.55 3.96
N ALA A 344 -10.10 6.36 4.55
CA ALA A 344 -8.89 5.55 4.43
C ALA A 344 -8.78 4.93 3.02
N GLU A 345 -7.76 5.31 2.26
CA GLU A 345 -7.40 4.66 1.01
C GLU A 345 -6.74 3.30 1.30
N LEU A 346 -7.22 2.23 0.67
CA LEU A 346 -6.59 0.91 0.73
C LEU A 346 -5.84 0.58 -0.56
N ALA A 347 -4.66 -0.01 -0.39
CA ALA A 347 -3.93 -0.71 -1.44
C ALA A 347 -3.57 -2.11 -0.92
N ALA A 348 -3.33 -3.08 -1.80
CA ALA A 348 -2.89 -4.40 -1.39
C ALA A 348 -2.07 -5.12 -2.46
N ALA A 349 -1.14 -5.95 -2.01
CA ALA A 349 -0.25 -6.73 -2.86
C ALA A 349 -0.44 -8.24 -2.63
N LEU A 350 -0.50 -9.00 -3.72
CA LEU A 350 -0.42 -10.46 -3.71
C LEU A 350 1.03 -10.87 -3.99
N LYS A 351 1.60 -11.71 -3.13
CA LYS A 351 2.95 -12.27 -3.31
C LYS A 351 2.96 -13.80 -3.35
N ARG A 352 3.91 -14.36 -4.08
CA ARG A 352 4.28 -15.78 -4.01
C ARG A 352 5.79 -15.89 -3.80
N GLY A 353 6.20 -16.07 -2.54
CA GLY A 353 7.59 -15.82 -2.15
C GLY A 353 7.89 -14.32 -2.29
N GLU A 354 9.01 -13.98 -2.94
CA GLU A 354 9.39 -12.58 -3.16
C GLU A 354 8.75 -11.95 -4.41
N GLU A 355 8.11 -12.74 -5.30
CA GLU A 355 7.45 -12.25 -6.50
C GLU A 355 6.11 -11.57 -6.17
N ILE A 356 5.90 -10.34 -6.68
CA ILE A 356 4.62 -9.62 -6.64
C ILE A 356 3.80 -9.98 -7.87
N ILE A 357 2.58 -10.48 -7.67
CA ILE A 357 1.66 -10.89 -8.74
C ILE A 357 0.66 -9.76 -8.98
N LYS A 358 0.81 -9.08 -10.12
CA LYS A 358 -0.04 -7.95 -10.53
C LYS A 358 -1.44 -8.39 -10.98
N ASP A 359 -2.38 -7.45 -10.97
CA ASP A 359 -3.75 -7.59 -11.51
C ASP A 359 -4.62 -8.68 -10.87
N ARG A 360 -4.24 -9.08 -9.66
CA ARG A 360 -4.91 -10.09 -8.84
C ARG A 360 -5.60 -9.55 -7.61
N VAL A 361 -5.50 -8.24 -7.36
CA VAL A 361 -5.97 -7.61 -6.13
C VAL A 361 -6.82 -6.40 -6.49
N PHE A 362 -7.96 -6.25 -5.82
CA PHE A 362 -8.84 -5.09 -5.98
C PHE A 362 -9.33 -4.60 -4.61
N CYS A 363 -9.13 -3.31 -4.34
CA CYS A 363 -9.57 -2.66 -3.11
C CYS A 363 -10.83 -1.81 -3.38
N ARG A 364 -11.80 -1.81 -2.46
CA ARG A 364 -12.99 -0.95 -2.52
C ARG A 364 -13.29 -0.35 -1.16
N ASN A 365 -13.56 0.95 -1.14
CA ASN A 365 -14.17 1.63 0.01
C ASN A 365 -15.69 1.64 -0.20
N LEU A 366 -16.42 1.05 0.75
CA LEU A 366 -17.88 0.99 0.75
C LEU A 366 -18.43 2.13 1.63
N LYS A 367 -19.75 2.15 1.86
CA LYS A 367 -20.37 3.14 2.75
C LYS A 367 -19.99 2.87 4.20
N ASN A 368 -20.01 3.93 5.02
CA ASN A 368 -19.91 3.88 6.48
C ASN A 368 -18.60 3.30 7.07
N GLY A 369 -17.50 3.31 6.32
CA GLY A 369 -16.20 2.83 6.83
C GLY A 369 -15.98 1.32 6.64
N ASP A 370 -16.85 0.63 5.90
CA ASP A 370 -16.55 -0.73 5.44
C ASP A 370 -15.62 -0.67 4.23
N HIS A 371 -14.58 -1.49 4.24
CA HIS A 371 -13.63 -1.65 3.14
C HIS A 371 -13.53 -3.12 2.75
N THR A 372 -13.17 -3.39 1.49
CA THR A 372 -12.93 -4.76 1.03
C THR A 372 -11.68 -4.86 0.16
N VAL A 373 -10.99 -5.99 0.28
CA VAL A 373 -9.86 -6.37 -0.59
C VAL A 373 -10.19 -7.75 -1.19
N THR A 374 -10.53 -7.77 -2.47
CA THR A 374 -10.76 -9.01 -3.21
C THR A 374 -9.45 -9.46 -3.87
N VAL A 375 -9.11 -10.74 -3.73
CA VAL A 375 -7.88 -11.33 -4.26
C VAL A 375 -8.20 -12.59 -5.06
N TRP A 376 -7.62 -12.73 -6.26
CA TRP A 376 -7.78 -13.87 -7.15
C TRP A 376 -6.45 -14.59 -7.39
N PHE A 377 -6.39 -15.91 -7.21
CA PHE A 377 -5.16 -16.68 -7.30
C PHE A 377 -4.91 -17.21 -8.73
N PRO A 378 -3.68 -17.16 -9.27
CA PRO A 378 -3.41 -17.64 -10.62
C PRO A 378 -3.37 -19.17 -10.73
N ALA A 379 -3.09 -19.87 -9.62
CA ALA A 379 -2.93 -21.32 -9.54
C ALA A 379 -3.02 -21.77 -8.06
N PRO A 380 -3.24 -23.07 -7.78
CA PRO A 380 -3.08 -23.61 -6.44
C PRO A 380 -1.71 -23.29 -5.83
N GLY A 381 -1.67 -23.01 -4.53
CA GLY A 381 -0.43 -22.73 -3.81
C GLY A 381 -0.61 -21.83 -2.58
N THR A 382 0.50 -21.52 -1.92
CA THR A 382 0.55 -20.59 -0.79
C THR A 382 1.01 -19.21 -1.27
N TYR A 383 0.29 -18.19 -0.83
CA TYR A 383 0.50 -16.79 -1.18
C TYR A 383 0.49 -15.94 0.10
N ASP A 384 1.16 -14.79 0.06
CA ASP A 384 1.04 -13.78 1.12
C ASP A 384 0.28 -12.57 0.55
N VAL A 385 -0.78 -12.16 1.24
CA VAL A 385 -1.58 -10.96 0.91
C VAL A 385 -1.23 -9.88 1.92
N ILE A 386 -0.76 -8.74 1.44
CA ILE A 386 -0.34 -7.60 2.27
C ILE A 386 -1.30 -6.45 1.98
N ILE A 387 -1.96 -5.94 3.02
CA ILE A 387 -2.91 -4.81 2.93
C ILE A 387 -2.26 -3.57 3.55
N PHE A 388 -2.30 -2.48 2.80
CA PHE A 388 -1.77 -1.17 3.17
C PHE A 388 -2.90 -0.16 3.25
N SER A 389 -2.75 0.86 4.09
CA SER A 389 -3.63 2.02 4.09
C SER A 389 -2.89 3.34 4.20
N LYS A 390 -3.49 4.36 3.58
CA LYS A 390 -3.17 5.77 3.70
C LYS A 390 -4.44 6.50 4.15
N ILE A 391 -4.32 7.40 5.13
CA ILE A 391 -5.38 8.36 5.46
C ILE A 391 -4.90 9.73 5.01
N ASN A 392 -5.63 10.35 4.09
CA ASN A 392 -5.37 11.73 3.69
C ASN A 392 -5.96 12.66 4.77
N SER A 393 -5.17 13.02 5.78
CA SER A 393 -5.54 14.13 6.67
C SER A 393 -5.71 15.40 5.82
N SER A 394 -6.91 16.00 5.84
CA SER A 394 -7.11 17.33 5.27
C SER A 394 -6.12 18.31 5.94
N PRO A 395 -5.51 19.24 5.20
CA PRO A 395 -4.49 20.14 5.75
C PRO A 395 -5.11 21.22 6.64
N THR A 396 -5.52 20.85 7.86
CA THR A 396 -5.98 21.77 8.90
C THR A 396 -4.80 22.36 9.67
N SER A 397 -4.37 23.54 9.22
CA SER A 397 -3.72 24.60 10.00
C SER A 397 -2.73 24.20 11.11
N ALA A 398 -1.45 24.16 10.72
CA ALA A 398 -0.28 24.62 11.49
C ALA A 398 0.07 23.97 12.86
N SER A 399 1.17 23.21 12.85
CA SER A 399 2.38 23.67 13.54
C SER A 399 3.61 23.43 12.66
N SER A 400 4.69 24.19 12.86
CA SER A 400 5.82 24.27 11.92
C SER A 400 7.15 23.94 12.59
N SER A 401 7.85 22.88 12.14
CA SER A 401 9.28 22.91 11.77
C SER A 401 9.90 21.53 11.52
N ALA A 402 9.95 21.09 10.26
CA ALA A 402 11.09 20.35 9.67
C ALA A 402 10.74 20.01 8.21
N ALA A 403 11.39 20.66 7.25
CA ALA A 403 11.24 20.30 5.85
C ALA A 403 12.09 19.05 5.54
N SER A 404 11.48 17.86 5.62
CA SER A 404 11.92 16.71 4.83
C SER A 404 10.84 16.35 3.83
N SER A 405 11.20 16.37 2.54
CA SER A 405 10.33 15.89 1.46
C SER A 405 10.10 14.39 1.62
N SER A 406 8.92 14.01 2.11
CA SER A 406 8.44 12.64 2.03
C SER A 406 6.98 12.63 1.61
N THR A 407 6.70 11.94 0.51
CA THR A 407 5.38 11.40 0.20
C THR A 407 4.76 10.77 1.45
N GLU A 408 3.49 11.06 1.70
CA GLU A 408 2.72 10.34 2.72
C GLU A 408 2.54 8.88 2.30
N ASP A 409 3.53 8.05 2.64
CA ASP A 409 3.57 6.66 2.19
C ASP A 409 2.54 5.78 2.92
N TYR A 410 1.78 5.03 2.11
CA TYR A 410 0.98 3.88 2.50
C TYR A 410 1.69 3.02 3.56
N ARG A 411 0.97 2.68 4.63
CA ARG A 411 1.49 1.86 5.74
C ARG A 411 0.85 0.49 5.71
N THR A 412 1.63 -0.56 5.89
CA THR A 412 1.10 -1.92 6.00
C THR A 412 0.24 -2.01 7.25
N ILE A 413 -1.05 -2.28 7.09
CA ILE A 413 -1.99 -2.45 8.20
C ILE A 413 -2.24 -3.92 8.52
N LEU A 414 -2.22 -4.82 7.52
CA LEU A 414 -2.51 -6.25 7.71
C LEU A 414 -1.68 -7.14 6.79
N GLN A 415 -1.49 -8.39 7.21
CA GLN A 415 -0.92 -9.46 6.38
C GLN A 415 -1.65 -10.78 6.65
N TYR A 416 -1.98 -11.49 5.57
CA TYR A 416 -2.50 -12.85 5.60
C TYR A 416 -1.61 -13.77 4.76
N ARG A 417 -1.57 -15.05 5.14
CA ARG A 417 -1.08 -16.14 4.32
C ARG A 417 -2.27 -16.94 3.81
N VAL A 418 -2.45 -17.00 2.50
CA VAL A 418 -3.58 -17.70 1.88
C VAL A 418 -3.10 -18.98 1.21
N THR A 419 -3.75 -20.09 1.50
CA THR A 419 -3.60 -21.34 0.74
C THR A 419 -4.76 -21.47 -0.23
N ALA A 420 -4.47 -21.26 -1.51
CA ALA A 420 -5.41 -21.39 -2.62
C ALA A 420 -5.43 -22.85 -3.11
N SER A 421 -6.62 -23.43 -3.23
CA SER A 421 -6.81 -24.78 -3.78
C SER A 421 -7.02 -24.82 -5.29
N ASP A 422 -7.27 -23.68 -5.93
CA ASP A 422 -7.52 -23.57 -7.37
C ASP A 422 -6.90 -22.27 -7.94
N GLY A 423 -7.03 -22.05 -9.25
CA GLY A 423 -6.58 -20.83 -9.92
C GLY A 423 -7.51 -20.37 -11.04
N ILE A 424 -7.47 -19.07 -11.31
CA ILE A 424 -8.29 -18.41 -12.33
C ILE A 424 -7.41 -17.69 -13.36
N ALA A 425 -7.80 -17.73 -14.63
CA ALA A 425 -7.08 -17.06 -15.71
C ALA A 425 -7.28 -15.53 -15.64
N ILE A 426 -6.30 -14.75 -16.11
CA ILE A 426 -6.30 -13.29 -15.89
C ILE A 426 -7.42 -12.56 -16.66
N ASP A 427 -7.75 -13.04 -17.85
CA ASP A 427 -8.91 -12.62 -18.65
C ASP A 427 -10.24 -12.82 -17.89
N GLN A 428 -10.37 -13.95 -17.20
CA GLN A 428 -11.54 -14.25 -16.37
C GLN A 428 -11.60 -13.32 -15.15
N VAL A 429 -10.48 -13.03 -14.48
CA VAL A 429 -10.41 -12.02 -13.40
C VAL A 429 -10.85 -10.65 -13.92
N GLN A 430 -10.30 -10.20 -15.05
CA GLN A 430 -10.64 -8.89 -15.63
C GLN A 430 -12.12 -8.77 -15.99
N SER A 431 -12.77 -9.86 -16.42
CA SER A 431 -14.22 -9.90 -16.67
C SER A 431 -15.09 -9.83 -15.39
N GLN A 432 -14.56 -10.28 -14.26
CA GLN A 432 -15.26 -10.35 -12.97
C GLN A 432 -14.97 -9.16 -12.04
N ALA A 433 -13.81 -8.52 -12.19
CA ALA A 433 -13.39 -7.35 -11.42
C ALA A 433 -14.17 -6.11 -11.90
N LYS A 434 -15.44 -6.02 -11.49
CA LYS A 434 -16.30 -4.87 -11.74
C LYS A 434 -15.88 -3.70 -10.87
N ILE A 435 -15.79 -2.51 -11.46
CA ILE A 435 -15.55 -1.28 -10.73
C ILE A 435 -16.75 -0.98 -9.82
N VAL A 436 -16.48 -0.48 -8.63
CA VAL A 436 -17.50 -0.02 -7.69
C VAL A 436 -17.29 1.47 -7.47
N PRO A 437 -18.25 2.33 -7.85
CA PRO A 437 -18.12 3.76 -7.61
C PRO A 437 -18.09 4.10 -6.13
N SER A 438 -17.41 5.20 -5.80
CA SER A 438 -17.28 5.69 -4.43
C SER A 438 -18.62 6.22 -3.88
N PRO A 439 -18.74 6.43 -2.55
CA PRO A 439 -19.88 7.13 -1.97
C PRO A 439 -20.14 8.51 -2.61
N ALA A 440 -19.08 9.24 -2.99
CA ALA A 440 -19.19 10.56 -3.63
C ALA A 440 -19.82 10.49 -5.03
N PHE A 441 -19.52 9.45 -5.83
CA PHE A 441 -20.17 9.23 -7.14
C PHE A 441 -21.70 9.18 -7.00
N HIS A 442 -22.18 8.44 -6.00
CA HIS A 442 -23.62 8.34 -5.73
C HIS A 442 -24.22 9.61 -5.11
N GLN A 443 -23.46 10.35 -4.29
CA GLN A 443 -23.91 11.64 -3.73
C GLN A 443 -24.06 12.72 -4.82
N LEU A 444 -23.21 12.70 -5.85
CA LEU A 444 -23.33 13.55 -7.04
C LEU A 444 -24.44 13.10 -8.01
N GLY A 445 -25.14 11.99 -7.73
CA GLY A 445 -26.25 11.49 -8.55
C GLY A 445 -25.83 10.88 -9.89
N LEU A 446 -24.57 10.47 -10.05
CA LEU A 446 -24.11 9.77 -11.24
C LEU A 446 -24.72 8.35 -11.32
N ASP A 447 -25.04 7.92 -12.54
CA ASP A 447 -25.71 6.65 -12.81
C ASP A 447 -24.70 5.50 -12.94
N ALA A 448 -24.66 4.64 -11.92
CA ALA A 448 -23.79 3.46 -11.91
C ALA A 448 -24.26 2.34 -12.87
N ALA A 449 -25.49 2.40 -13.39
CA ALA A 449 -25.93 1.52 -14.46
C ALA A 449 -25.47 2.00 -15.85
N PHE A 450 -24.98 3.25 -15.95
CA PHE A 450 -24.41 3.82 -17.16
C PHE A 450 -22.91 4.12 -16.98
N LEU A 451 -22.11 3.05 -16.98
CA LEU A 451 -20.66 3.13 -17.10
C LEU A 451 -20.23 2.60 -18.46
N SER A 452 -19.58 3.43 -19.26
CA SER A 452 -18.93 3.00 -20.51
C SER A 452 -17.90 1.87 -20.30
N HIS A 453 -17.26 1.87 -19.13
CA HIS A 453 -16.30 0.87 -18.69
C HIS A 453 -16.63 0.48 -17.25
N ASP A 454 -17.21 -0.70 -17.07
CA ASP A 454 -17.66 -1.23 -15.78
C ASP A 454 -16.64 -2.20 -15.13
N THR A 455 -15.48 -2.41 -15.77
CA THR A 455 -14.36 -3.21 -15.25
C THR A 455 -13.25 -2.32 -14.68
N VAL A 456 -12.58 -2.80 -13.63
CA VAL A 456 -11.47 -2.09 -12.97
C VAL A 456 -10.29 -1.88 -13.90
N ARG A 457 -9.98 -2.85 -14.76
CA ARG A 457 -8.95 -2.71 -15.79
C ARG A 457 -9.58 -2.25 -17.11
N ILE A 458 -8.99 -1.22 -17.72
CA ILE A 458 -9.33 -0.70 -19.05
C ILE A 458 -8.14 -0.84 -19.99
N TRP A 459 -8.41 -1.15 -21.26
CA TRP A 459 -7.39 -1.37 -22.28
C TRP A 459 -7.47 -0.26 -23.33
N ALA A 460 -6.33 0.37 -23.63
CA ALA A 460 -6.23 1.53 -24.50
C ALA A 460 -5.17 1.35 -25.60
N GLN A 461 -5.36 2.07 -26.71
CA GLN A 461 -4.36 2.23 -27.76
C GLN A 461 -3.85 3.68 -27.72
N GLY A 462 -3.14 4.03 -26.65
CA GLY A 462 -2.61 5.38 -26.41
C GLY A 462 -3.66 6.42 -25.97
N ARG A 463 -4.95 6.21 -26.26
CA ARG A 463 -6.08 7.03 -25.78
C ARG A 463 -7.31 6.16 -25.49
N ILE A 464 -8.17 6.66 -24.61
CA ILE A 464 -9.50 6.11 -24.32
C ILE A 464 -10.46 7.23 -23.88
N MET A 465 -11.76 6.99 -23.94
CA MET A 465 -12.80 7.90 -23.42
C MET A 465 -13.68 7.13 -22.44
N LEU A 466 -13.87 7.71 -21.26
CA LEU A 466 -14.84 7.23 -20.27
C LEU A 466 -16.07 8.14 -20.30
N GLU A 467 -17.22 7.59 -20.68
CA GLU A 467 -18.53 8.25 -20.61
C GLU A 467 -19.26 7.91 -19.30
N PHE A 468 -19.91 8.91 -18.71
CA PHE A 468 -20.74 8.86 -17.51
C PHE A 468 -22.04 9.66 -17.73
N ARG A 469 -23.09 9.34 -16.97
CA ARG A 469 -24.34 10.14 -16.93
C ARG A 469 -24.70 10.53 -15.51
N GLY A 470 -25.37 11.66 -15.35
CA GLY A 470 -25.83 12.18 -14.07
C GLY A 470 -26.65 13.47 -14.23
N PRO A 471 -26.90 14.21 -13.14
CA PRO A 471 -27.51 15.54 -13.22
C PRO A 471 -26.63 16.51 -14.01
N GLU A 472 -27.23 17.58 -14.54
CA GLU A 472 -26.50 18.74 -15.06
C GLU A 472 -25.78 19.50 -13.94
N GLY A 473 -24.73 20.25 -14.30
CA GLY A 473 -23.97 21.06 -13.33
C GLY A 473 -22.83 20.35 -12.61
N LEU A 474 -22.42 19.14 -13.02
CA LEU A 474 -21.22 18.50 -12.47
C LEU A 474 -19.95 18.97 -13.18
N SER A 475 -18.85 19.04 -12.43
CA SER A 475 -17.48 19.15 -12.96
C SER A 475 -16.74 17.85 -12.68
N LEU A 476 -16.21 17.20 -13.72
CA LEU A 476 -15.38 16.01 -13.61
C LEU A 476 -13.92 16.33 -13.94
N LEU A 477 -13.00 15.53 -13.39
CA LEU A 477 -11.57 15.61 -13.65
C LEU A 477 -10.99 14.20 -13.78
N GLY A 478 -10.21 13.94 -14.82
CA GLY A 478 -9.37 12.75 -14.92
C GLY A 478 -7.94 13.05 -14.46
N GLN A 479 -7.31 12.12 -13.77
CA GLN A 479 -5.89 12.15 -13.43
C GLN A 479 -5.27 10.83 -13.88
N VAL A 480 -4.15 10.90 -14.62
CA VAL A 480 -3.38 9.72 -15.07
C VAL A 480 -2.04 9.74 -14.37
N MET A 481 -1.67 8.66 -13.69
CA MET A 481 -0.38 8.49 -13.04
C MET A 481 0.35 7.28 -13.63
N ASN A 482 1.66 7.40 -13.75
CA ASN A 482 2.51 6.23 -14.04
C ASN A 482 2.41 5.22 -12.90
N MET A 483 2.49 3.92 -13.20
CA MET A 483 2.74 2.90 -12.17
C MET A 483 4.17 2.38 -12.27
N ASP A 484 4.81 2.18 -11.12
CA ASP A 484 6.16 1.65 -11.05
C ASP A 484 6.21 0.12 -11.25
N SER A 485 7.42 -0.44 -11.20
CA SER A 485 7.63 -1.88 -11.33
C SER A 485 6.95 -2.69 -10.21
N GLN A 486 6.69 -2.10 -9.05
CA GLN A 486 5.98 -2.72 -7.92
C GLN A 486 4.45 -2.53 -7.98
N GLY A 487 3.94 -1.69 -8.89
CA GLY A 487 2.52 -1.35 -9.01
C GLY A 487 2.08 -0.20 -8.10
N LYS A 488 3.01 0.57 -7.52
CA LYS A 488 2.70 1.81 -6.80
C LYS A 488 2.48 2.93 -7.82
N ALA A 489 1.51 3.81 -7.55
CA ALA A 489 1.39 5.06 -8.28
C ALA A 489 2.62 5.95 -8.05
N ALA A 490 3.17 6.46 -9.15
CA ALA A 490 4.29 7.40 -9.18
C ALA A 490 3.77 8.79 -9.63
N ASP A 491 4.48 9.46 -10.52
CA ASP A 491 4.16 10.83 -10.93
C ASP A 491 2.91 10.93 -11.83
N GLU A 492 2.15 12.03 -11.65
CA GLU A 492 1.04 12.43 -12.50
C GLU A 492 1.53 12.93 -13.87
N ILE A 493 0.86 12.49 -14.93
CA ILE A 493 1.15 12.84 -16.32
C ILE A 493 0.33 14.08 -16.68
N GLN A 494 0.97 15.24 -16.65
CA GLN A 494 0.33 16.52 -16.99
C GLN A 494 -0.19 16.54 -18.44
N GLY A 495 -1.39 17.06 -18.65
CA GLY A 495 -2.03 17.13 -19.97
C GLY A 495 -2.49 15.77 -20.55
N ALA A 496 -2.48 14.70 -19.74
CA ALA A 496 -2.93 13.36 -20.13
C ALA A 496 -4.45 13.14 -20.00
N SER A 497 -5.22 14.14 -19.56
CA SER A 497 -6.67 14.05 -19.42
C SER A 497 -7.38 15.30 -19.95
N PHE A 498 -8.64 15.14 -20.33
CA PHE A 498 -9.54 16.22 -20.71
C PHE A 498 -10.99 15.82 -20.42
N ALA A 499 -11.67 16.61 -19.59
CA ALA A 499 -13.05 16.35 -19.18
C ALA A 499 -13.99 17.41 -19.77
N GLN A 500 -15.14 16.96 -20.25
CA GLN A 500 -16.20 17.80 -20.80
C GLN A 500 -17.58 17.22 -20.50
N GLY A 501 -18.63 18.04 -20.56
CA GLY A 501 -19.98 17.61 -20.25
C GLY A 501 -21.06 18.48 -20.89
N ASN A 502 -22.14 17.85 -21.32
CA ASN A 502 -23.27 18.47 -22.02
C ASN A 502 -24.55 17.66 -21.74
N GLY A 503 -25.64 18.32 -21.35
CA GLY A 503 -26.97 17.69 -21.17
C GLY A 503 -26.98 16.46 -20.24
N GLY A 504 -26.27 16.53 -19.11
CA GLY A 504 -26.16 15.42 -18.14
C GLY A 504 -25.29 14.23 -18.58
N THR A 505 -24.66 14.29 -19.75
CA THR A 505 -23.64 13.33 -20.21
C THR A 505 -22.25 13.94 -20.08
N TYR A 506 -21.31 13.17 -19.55
CA TYR A 506 -19.94 13.61 -19.28
C TYR A 506 -18.94 12.65 -19.90
N ALA A 507 -17.91 13.20 -20.57
CA ALA A 507 -16.83 12.45 -21.17
C ALA A 507 -15.50 12.86 -20.52
N VAL A 508 -14.77 11.89 -19.98
CA VAL A 508 -13.37 12.05 -19.55
C VAL A 508 -12.48 11.31 -20.54
N HIS A 509 -11.82 12.08 -21.39
CA HIS A 509 -10.82 11.59 -22.32
C HIS A 509 -9.48 11.42 -21.57
N LEU A 510 -8.80 10.33 -21.84
CA LEU A 510 -7.54 9.94 -21.20
C LEU A 510 -6.53 9.55 -22.27
N GLY A 511 -5.27 9.90 -22.04
CA GLY A 511 -4.13 9.60 -22.88
C GLY A 511 -3.04 8.93 -22.07
N PHE A 512 -2.31 8.03 -22.71
CA PHE A 512 -1.17 7.32 -22.17
C PHE A 512 0.04 7.56 -23.08
N PRO A 513 1.16 8.13 -22.59
CA PRO A 513 2.26 8.57 -23.45
C PRO A 513 3.14 7.42 -23.97
N ALA A 514 3.06 6.24 -23.36
CA ALA A 514 3.86 5.07 -23.70
C ALA A 514 3.03 3.77 -23.62
N GLU A 515 3.62 2.68 -24.07
CA GLU A 515 3.15 1.34 -23.70
C GLU A 515 3.43 1.10 -22.21
N GLY A 516 2.45 0.56 -21.47
CA GLY A 516 2.59 0.32 -20.04
C GLY A 516 1.28 0.35 -19.27
N ASP A 517 1.38 0.16 -17.95
CA ASP A 517 0.27 0.23 -17.00
C ASP A 517 0.26 1.57 -16.24
N TYR A 518 -0.94 2.10 -16.00
CA TYR A 518 -1.21 3.41 -15.42
C TYR A 518 -2.32 3.32 -14.37
N LEU A 519 -2.28 4.21 -13.37
CA LEU A 519 -3.40 4.40 -12.46
C LEU A 519 -4.21 5.62 -12.91
N VAL A 520 -5.52 5.45 -13.03
CA VAL A 520 -6.45 6.49 -13.48
C VAL A 520 -7.44 6.79 -12.37
N ASN A 521 -7.40 8.01 -11.85
CA ASN A 521 -8.42 8.51 -10.93
C ASN A 521 -9.42 9.37 -11.69
N ILE A 522 -10.71 9.17 -11.42
CA ILE A 522 -11.80 10.04 -11.87
C ILE A 522 -12.35 10.75 -10.63
N PHE A 523 -12.26 12.07 -10.62
CA PHE A 523 -12.80 12.92 -9.56
C PHE A 523 -13.99 13.73 -10.08
N GLY A 524 -14.77 14.28 -9.15
CA GLY A 524 -15.79 15.27 -9.48
C GLY A 524 -16.37 16.01 -8.28
N LYS A 525 -17.20 17.00 -8.60
CA LYS A 525 -17.98 17.82 -7.67
C LYS A 525 -19.13 18.53 -8.41
N GLN A 526 -19.97 19.28 -7.70
CA GLN A 526 -20.83 20.28 -8.33
C GLN A 526 -19.96 21.43 -8.89
N ALA A 527 -20.33 22.00 -10.03
CA ALA A 527 -19.52 23.00 -10.73
C ALA A 527 -19.48 24.36 -10.02
N ASP A 528 -20.50 24.67 -9.21
CA ASP A 528 -20.60 25.89 -8.39
C ASP A 528 -20.01 25.74 -6.99
N ASP A 529 -19.69 24.51 -6.56
CA ASP A 529 -19.07 24.24 -5.26
C ASP A 529 -17.60 24.71 -5.25
N PRO A 530 -17.20 25.67 -4.38
CA PRO A 530 -15.81 26.10 -4.25
C PRO A 530 -14.91 25.03 -3.61
N GLY A 531 -15.48 23.95 -3.08
CA GLY A 531 -14.78 22.84 -2.44
C GLY A 531 -13.89 22.01 -3.36
N ASN A 532 -13.20 21.07 -2.73
CA ASN A 532 -12.26 20.17 -3.38
C ASN A 532 -12.98 19.09 -4.20
N PHE A 533 -12.33 18.65 -5.28
CA PHE A 533 -12.72 17.47 -6.05
C PHE A 533 -12.68 16.21 -5.19
N GLN A 534 -13.73 15.38 -5.24
CA GLN A 534 -13.81 14.10 -4.53
C GLN A 534 -13.55 12.93 -5.47
N LEU A 535 -12.84 11.90 -5.01
CA LEU A 535 -12.57 10.71 -5.81
C LEU A 535 -13.88 9.95 -6.04
N LEU A 536 -14.22 9.72 -7.32
CA LEU A 536 -15.44 9.03 -7.73
C LEU A 536 -15.15 7.58 -8.09
N MET A 537 -14.09 7.34 -8.87
CA MET A 537 -13.70 6.02 -9.35
C MET A 537 -12.19 5.95 -9.59
N GLN A 538 -11.64 4.74 -9.51
CA GLN A 538 -10.24 4.44 -9.81
C GLN A 538 -10.16 3.23 -10.73
N TYR A 539 -9.44 3.38 -11.84
CA TYR A 539 -9.20 2.35 -12.84
C TYR A 539 -7.70 2.05 -12.95
N CYS A 540 -7.37 0.80 -13.27
CA CYS A 540 -6.06 0.45 -13.80
C CYS A 540 -6.15 0.51 -15.33
N ALA A 541 -5.29 1.26 -16.01
CA ALA A 541 -5.29 1.35 -17.46
C ALA A 541 -4.03 0.74 -18.07
N THR A 542 -4.17 -0.01 -19.16
CA THR A 542 -3.03 -0.53 -19.92
C THR A 542 -3.06 0.06 -21.32
N SER A 543 -2.00 0.78 -21.69
CA SER A 543 -1.80 1.18 -23.07
C SER A 543 -0.93 0.16 -23.80
N GLN A 544 -1.43 -0.32 -24.94
CA GLN A 544 -0.71 -1.25 -25.82
C GLN A 544 0.15 -0.55 -26.87
N THR A 545 0.16 0.80 -26.88
CA THR A 545 0.90 1.61 -27.85
C THR A 545 1.45 2.87 -27.19
N ALA A 546 2.58 3.36 -27.70
CA ALA A 546 3.11 4.69 -27.42
C ALA A 546 2.65 5.66 -28.53
N PRO A 547 1.57 6.44 -28.32
CA PRO A 547 1.14 7.47 -29.27
C PRO A 547 2.13 8.64 -29.28
N ASP A 548 2.39 9.20 -30.46
CA ASP A 548 3.27 10.35 -30.58
C ASP A 548 2.58 11.64 -30.09
N TRP A 549 3.11 12.24 -29.01
CA TRP A 549 2.63 13.50 -28.43
C TRP A 549 3.68 14.58 -28.66
N ASN A 550 3.71 15.16 -29.87
CA ASN A 550 4.67 16.21 -30.26
C ASN A 550 4.77 17.42 -29.29
N SER A 551 3.75 17.67 -28.46
CA SER A 551 3.73 18.73 -27.43
C SER A 551 4.03 18.25 -25.99
N GLY A 552 4.19 16.95 -25.77
CA GLY A 552 4.21 16.35 -24.43
C GLY A 552 2.82 16.28 -23.74
N ALA A 553 1.74 16.68 -24.42
CA ALA A 553 0.37 16.64 -23.89
C ALA A 553 -0.58 15.90 -24.85
N ALA A 554 -1.54 15.15 -24.30
CA ALA A 554 -2.55 14.45 -25.09
C ALA A 554 -3.64 15.40 -25.61
N PHE A 555 -4.05 16.36 -24.79
CA PHE A 555 -5.22 17.21 -24.97
C PHE A 555 -4.91 18.70 -24.76
N PRO A 556 -5.74 19.63 -25.28
CA PRO A 556 -5.58 21.06 -25.04
C PRO A 556 -5.67 21.45 -23.56
N LYS A 557 -4.99 22.54 -23.20
CA LYS A 557 -5.07 23.16 -21.87
C LYS A 557 -6.44 23.83 -21.71
N VAL A 558 -7.11 23.58 -20.60
CA VAL A 558 -8.47 24.06 -20.32
C VAL A 558 -8.44 25.27 -19.37
N TYR A 559 -9.21 26.31 -19.70
CA TYR A 559 -9.47 27.44 -18.80
C TYR A 559 -10.79 27.21 -18.04
N SER A 560 -10.91 27.72 -16.80
CA SER A 560 -12.04 27.41 -15.90
C SER A 560 -13.42 27.62 -16.53
N ILE A 561 -13.57 28.72 -17.29
CA ILE A 561 -14.81 29.09 -17.95
C ILE A 561 -15.34 28.01 -18.93
N PHE A 562 -14.48 27.16 -19.49
CA PHE A 562 -14.92 26.04 -20.35
C PHE A 562 -15.82 25.06 -19.57
N ALA A 563 -15.44 24.75 -18.32
CA ALA A 563 -16.25 23.91 -17.43
C ALA A 563 -17.46 24.69 -16.87
N GLU A 564 -17.26 25.94 -16.42
CA GLU A 564 -18.33 26.81 -15.88
C GLU A 564 -19.49 27.03 -16.87
N LYS A 565 -19.20 26.98 -18.18
CA LYS A 565 -20.16 27.19 -19.26
C LYS A 565 -20.61 25.90 -19.94
N GLN A 566 -20.25 24.73 -19.39
CA GLN A 566 -20.57 23.41 -19.94
C GLN A 566 -20.25 23.32 -21.44
N CYS A 567 -19.06 23.81 -21.82
CA CYS A 567 -18.59 23.75 -23.19
C CYS A 567 -18.21 22.31 -23.58
N PHE A 568 -18.31 22.00 -24.88
CA PHE A 568 -17.97 20.70 -25.43
C PHE A 568 -17.12 20.91 -26.70
N LEU A 569 -15.94 20.31 -26.76
CA LEU A 569 -15.02 20.38 -27.89
C LEU A 569 -15.26 19.19 -28.82
N ASN A 570 -15.56 19.47 -30.08
CA ASN A 570 -15.64 18.45 -31.14
C ASN A 570 -14.26 18.29 -31.82
N SER A 571 -13.59 19.40 -32.13
CA SER A 571 -12.27 19.42 -32.77
C SER A 571 -11.52 20.75 -32.53
N PRO A 572 -10.17 20.75 -32.49
CA PRO A 572 -9.25 19.61 -32.47
C PRO A 572 -8.95 19.10 -31.04
N MET A 573 -9.09 17.78 -30.82
CA MET A 573 -8.89 17.12 -29.52
C MET A 573 -7.42 16.76 -29.18
N THR A 574 -6.44 17.19 -29.99
CA THR A 574 -5.01 16.93 -29.74
C THR A 574 -4.40 18.06 -28.90
N GLY A 575 -3.40 17.78 -28.06
CA GLY A 575 -2.69 18.81 -27.27
C GLY A 575 -1.77 19.71 -28.09
N SER A 576 -1.22 19.17 -29.18
CA SER A 576 -0.47 19.90 -30.22
C SER A 576 -1.29 20.07 -31.49
N LEU A 577 -1.01 21.16 -32.21
CA LEU A 577 -1.47 21.39 -33.58
C LEU A 577 -0.29 21.42 -34.55
N THR A 578 -0.44 20.83 -35.73
CA THR A 578 0.54 20.92 -36.82
C THR A 578 0.42 22.29 -37.51
N PRO A 579 1.52 23.05 -37.69
CA PRO A 579 1.47 24.34 -38.37
C PRO A 579 1.26 24.20 -39.88
N GLY A 580 0.55 25.15 -40.48
CA GLY A 580 0.49 25.34 -41.94
C GLY A 580 -0.61 24.59 -42.68
N GLU A 581 -1.22 23.56 -42.08
CA GLU A 581 -2.42 22.91 -42.63
C GLU A 581 -3.70 23.55 -42.06
N ALA A 582 -4.76 23.64 -42.87
CA ALA A 582 -6.06 24.09 -42.39
C ALA A 582 -6.75 22.96 -41.61
N MET A 583 -7.33 23.27 -40.46
CA MET A 583 -8.10 22.33 -39.66
C MET A 583 -9.34 23.01 -39.08
N GLU A 584 -10.41 22.22 -38.97
CA GLU A 584 -11.65 22.65 -38.35
C GLU A 584 -11.45 22.80 -36.83
N PHE A 585 -11.84 23.96 -36.31
CA PHE A 585 -12.16 24.14 -34.90
C PHE A 585 -13.68 24.06 -34.78
N SER A 586 -14.20 23.16 -33.95
CA SER A 586 -15.64 22.98 -33.72
C SER A 586 -15.91 22.78 -32.23
N VAL A 587 -16.77 23.63 -31.66
CA VAL A 587 -17.04 23.73 -30.23
C VAL A 587 -18.50 24.09 -29.97
N LYS A 588 -19.13 23.41 -29.01
CA LYS A 588 -20.39 23.83 -28.38
C LYS A 588 -20.09 24.69 -27.18
N THR A 589 -20.66 25.89 -27.12
CA THR A 589 -20.52 26.84 -26.01
C THR A 589 -21.88 27.54 -25.78
N PRO A 590 -22.74 26.95 -24.92
CA PRO A 590 -24.08 27.46 -24.66
C PRO A 590 -24.08 28.94 -24.22
N GLY A 591 -24.88 29.75 -24.91
CA GLY A 591 -25.08 31.17 -24.58
C GLY A 591 -23.91 32.11 -24.95
N ALA A 592 -22.93 31.69 -25.75
CA ALA A 592 -21.95 32.61 -26.32
C ALA A 592 -22.56 33.49 -27.43
N GLU A 593 -22.14 34.76 -27.51
CA GLU A 593 -22.50 35.70 -28.58
C GLU A 593 -21.53 35.61 -29.78
N ALA A 594 -20.29 35.20 -29.53
CA ALA A 594 -19.26 35.05 -30.53
C ALA A 594 -18.14 34.12 -30.04
N VAL A 595 -17.58 33.34 -30.96
CA VAL A 595 -16.42 32.48 -30.74
C VAL A 595 -15.34 32.81 -31.76
N SER A 596 -14.07 32.75 -31.36
CA SER A 596 -12.95 33.03 -32.24
C SER A 596 -11.68 32.33 -31.79
N VAL A 597 -10.84 31.93 -32.74
CA VAL A 597 -9.50 31.39 -32.50
C VAL A 597 -8.48 32.52 -32.68
N ASN A 598 -7.60 32.70 -31.70
CA ASN A 598 -6.44 33.58 -31.82
C ASN A 598 -5.21 32.75 -32.21
N VAL A 599 -4.54 33.13 -33.29
CA VAL A 599 -3.27 32.57 -33.75
C VAL A 599 -2.25 33.69 -33.78
N ASN A 600 -1.32 33.73 -32.81
CA ASN A 600 -0.28 34.75 -32.69
C ASN A 600 -0.80 36.21 -32.83
N GLY A 601 -1.90 36.53 -32.14
CA GLY A 601 -2.52 37.86 -32.15
C GLY A 601 -3.53 38.09 -33.28
N LYS A 602 -3.58 37.23 -34.31
CA LYS A 602 -4.60 37.29 -35.36
C LYS A 602 -5.86 36.55 -34.94
N TRP A 603 -7.01 37.23 -34.99
CA TRP A 603 -8.31 36.66 -34.66
C TRP A 603 -8.99 36.05 -35.89
N HIS A 604 -9.52 34.84 -35.74
CA HIS A 604 -10.27 34.08 -36.72
C HIS A 604 -11.65 33.78 -36.13
N LYS A 605 -12.70 34.42 -36.64
CA LYS A 605 -14.07 34.22 -36.15
C LYS A 605 -14.60 32.86 -36.62
N LEU A 606 -15.23 32.10 -35.72
CA LEU A 606 -15.97 30.88 -36.07
C LEU A 606 -17.42 31.23 -36.44
N GLU A 607 -18.00 30.46 -37.34
CA GLU A 607 -19.39 30.58 -37.78
C GLU A 607 -20.33 29.93 -36.75
N ASP A 608 -21.43 30.62 -36.43
CA ASP A 608 -22.48 30.12 -35.55
C ASP A 608 -23.39 29.18 -36.37
N GLN A 609 -23.44 27.92 -35.97
CA GLN A 609 -24.23 26.86 -36.61
C GLN A 609 -25.61 26.67 -35.97
N GLY A 610 -25.94 27.46 -34.93
CA GLY A 610 -27.15 27.32 -34.13
C GLY A 610 -26.94 26.50 -32.85
N ASP A 611 -27.89 26.60 -31.91
CA ASP A 611 -27.92 25.88 -30.63
C ASP A 611 -26.61 25.95 -29.80
N GLY A 612 -25.81 27.00 -29.99
CA GLY A 612 -24.53 27.22 -29.33
C GLY A 612 -23.34 26.47 -29.94
N ASP A 613 -23.50 25.82 -31.08
CA ASP A 613 -22.40 25.20 -31.83
C ASP A 613 -21.72 26.22 -32.76
N PHE A 614 -20.40 26.30 -32.69
CA PHE A 614 -19.57 27.18 -33.52
C PHE A 614 -18.48 26.37 -34.23
N SER A 615 -18.28 26.60 -35.52
CA SER A 615 -17.22 25.92 -36.28
C SER A 615 -16.53 26.80 -37.32
N GLY A 616 -15.33 26.39 -37.77
CA GLY A 616 -14.64 27.03 -38.88
C GLY A 616 -13.19 26.59 -39.04
N ASP A 617 -12.68 26.67 -40.27
CA ASP A 617 -11.31 26.32 -40.60
C ASP A 617 -10.30 27.40 -40.20
N VAL A 618 -9.26 27.00 -39.48
CA VAL A 618 -8.14 27.85 -39.09
C VAL A 618 -6.83 27.16 -39.47
N ILE A 619 -5.85 27.93 -39.94
CA ILE A 619 -4.49 27.45 -40.23
C ILE A 619 -3.61 27.79 -39.02
N PRO A 620 -3.18 26.81 -38.19
CA PRO A 620 -2.29 27.07 -37.07
C PRO A 620 -0.93 27.56 -37.55
N ARG A 621 -0.23 28.27 -36.68
CA ARG A 621 1.15 28.73 -36.89
C ARG A 621 1.93 28.50 -35.61
N THR A 622 3.22 28.23 -35.76
CA THR A 622 4.16 28.00 -34.66
C THR A 622 3.99 29.07 -33.57
N GLY A 623 3.81 28.64 -32.32
CA GLY A 623 3.39 29.50 -31.21
C GLY A 623 2.08 29.04 -30.56
N GLN A 624 1.47 29.92 -29.77
CA GLN A 624 0.27 29.59 -29.01
C GLN A 624 -1.00 29.83 -29.85
N VAL A 625 -1.92 28.87 -29.81
CA VAL A 625 -3.27 29.00 -30.37
C VAL A 625 -4.28 28.95 -29.23
N ILE A 626 -5.21 29.90 -29.18
CA ILE A 626 -6.20 30.00 -28.09
C ILE A 626 -7.59 30.16 -28.68
N LEU A 627 -8.52 29.30 -28.27
CA LEU A 627 -9.95 29.45 -28.55
C LEU A 627 -10.57 30.34 -27.49
N TYR A 628 -11.34 31.33 -27.92
CA TYR A 628 -11.99 32.33 -27.10
C TYR A 628 -13.49 32.38 -27.36
N ALA A 629 -14.28 32.64 -26.32
CA ALA A 629 -15.70 32.97 -26.43
C ALA A 629 -16.02 34.29 -25.71
N LYS A 630 -17.07 34.97 -26.18
CA LYS A 630 -17.67 36.13 -25.53
C LYS A 630 -19.11 35.79 -25.15
N TYR A 631 -19.47 36.08 -23.90
CA TYR A 631 -20.80 35.85 -23.34
C TYR A 631 -21.51 37.18 -23.03
N PRO A 632 -22.86 37.20 -22.95
CA PRO A 632 -23.61 38.39 -22.59
C PRO A 632 -23.14 39.03 -21.29
N GLY A 633 -22.96 40.35 -21.31
CA GLY A 633 -22.47 41.13 -20.17
C GLY A 633 -20.95 41.17 -20.00
N MET A 634 -20.16 40.41 -20.77
CA MET A 634 -18.70 40.52 -20.76
C MET A 634 -18.20 41.64 -21.68
N THR A 635 -17.23 42.43 -21.21
CA THR A 635 -16.53 43.42 -22.05
C THR A 635 -15.67 42.71 -23.09
N ASP A 636 -14.85 41.77 -22.63
CA ASP A 636 -13.78 41.12 -23.38
C ASP A 636 -14.06 39.64 -23.65
N PHE A 637 -13.26 39.04 -24.53
CA PHE A 637 -13.29 37.61 -24.79
C PHE A 637 -12.56 36.84 -23.68
N SER A 638 -13.15 35.73 -23.22
CA SER A 638 -12.54 34.81 -22.27
C SER A 638 -11.96 33.59 -22.99
N GLY A 639 -10.74 33.19 -22.61
CA GLY A 639 -10.10 31.99 -23.17
C GLY A 639 -10.86 30.74 -22.71
N LEU A 640 -11.16 29.84 -23.65
CA LEU A 640 -11.79 28.55 -23.40
C LEU A 640 -10.75 27.43 -23.33
N LEU A 641 -9.90 27.35 -24.36
CA LEU A 641 -8.91 26.31 -24.56
C LEU A 641 -7.65 26.88 -25.18
N SER A 642 -6.49 26.26 -24.94
CA SER A 642 -5.25 26.59 -25.66
C SER A 642 -4.42 25.37 -26.05
N TRP A 643 -3.72 25.52 -27.16
CA TRP A 643 -2.83 24.53 -27.77
C TRP A 643 -1.45 25.16 -27.98
N GLU A 644 -0.42 24.31 -27.93
CA GLU A 644 0.90 24.66 -28.45
C GLU A 644 1.02 24.17 -29.90
N CYS A 645 1.51 25.03 -30.78
CA CYS A 645 1.83 24.68 -32.16
C CYS A 645 3.36 24.69 -32.32
N SER A 646 3.95 23.50 -32.43
CA SER A 646 5.39 23.27 -32.62
C SER A 646 5.65 22.64 -34.00
N ASN A 647 6.87 22.85 -34.51
CA ASN A 647 7.35 22.23 -35.76
C ASN A 647 7.91 20.83 -35.51
#